data_AF-A0A0N8KQP1-F1
#
_entry.id   AF-A0A0N8KQP1-F1
#
_cell.length_a   1.000
_cell.length_b   1.000
_cell.length_c   1.000
_cell.angle_alpha   90.00
_cell.angle_beta   90.00
_cell.angle_gamma   90.00
#
_symmetry.space_group_name_H-M   'P 1'
#
loop_
_entity.id
_entity.type
_entity.pdbx_description
1 polymer ?
#
loop_
_entity_poly.entity_id
_entity_poly.type
_entity_poly.pdbx_seq_one_letter_code
_entity_poly.pdbx_strand_id
1 'polypeptide(L)'
;MNKKVVILILAMISIAIFSGCIQADMKTIDEEKSVGNTTVFPVPGSTQELKKFSSAYELREYLKASAQNTGASGGFWMGRDFAIAGSEMGRVTAVPAASVSKGEAVSIQAPSGGTAADYSKTNIQVEGVDEADFVKNDGKYIYVIAQNRLVILDAFPASDAKILSSTLIEGRPKDIFVNGDRLMIFMEDTDTVYGIAEYDYMPRPRNTMKTVALIYDISNRKNPEEVANYSISGNYFQSRMIGDNVYFIAKDSVYYYNDFVDMPVIRKGSARIMAPDVYYFDNPEQNYVFHTIASINIKKTDSINAKTFMMGYSDNLYVSQNNIYITYRKNMPVLYYESQREERFYEVVLPLLPQDARNKINEIKNSNLDQHEKWDKISSILEDTFNRMTEKEKQQYQEDVRKAVEEYEIKLAQEREKTVIQKIGIENGAIEYKTKGEVPGSLLNQFSMDESGDYFRVATTSQFWTQNSNIQYNNVYVLDSDLKIAGKLEKIAQDERIYSTRFIGNRLYMVTFKRIDPLFVIDLTDPNKPQVLGQLKIPGFSDYLHPYDENHIIGVGKETAENEWGGVSIKGVKVSLFDVSDVNNPKQIDTYEIGKAGTDSEALRDHKAFLFDKKKNLLVIPVREVTGKEQYDSRYGYMQKVWQGAYVFDITLNGFKLKGKISHFDDFEEQYYYWGSPGAV
;
A
#
# COMPACT_ATOMS: atom_id res chain seq x y z
N MET A 1 -54.31 -63.91 24.68
CA MET A 1 -53.44 -64.76 25.52
C MET A 1 -52.02 -64.22 25.38
N ASN A 2 -51.49 -63.66 26.47
CA ASN A 2 -50.17 -63.04 26.60
C ASN A 2 -49.03 -64.03 26.37
N LYS A 3 -47.90 -63.56 25.79
CA LYS A 3 -46.57 -63.66 26.44
C LYS A 3 -45.55 -62.76 25.74
N LYS A 4 -44.88 -61.96 26.59
CA LYS A 4 -43.78 -61.03 26.32
C LYS A 4 -42.51 -61.80 25.96
N VAL A 5 -41.68 -61.24 25.08
CA VAL A 5 -40.24 -61.53 25.01
C VAL A 5 -39.50 -60.18 25.10
N VAL A 6 -38.64 -60.11 26.11
CA VAL A 6 -37.69 -59.03 26.41
C VAL A 6 -36.32 -59.51 25.92
N ILE A 7 -35.60 -58.69 25.16
CA ILE A 7 -34.16 -58.88 24.91
C ILE A 7 -33.42 -57.74 25.62
N LEU A 8 -32.62 -58.13 26.61
CA LEU A 8 -31.65 -57.31 27.33
C LEU A 8 -30.38 -57.16 26.47
N ILE A 9 -29.89 -55.94 26.29
CA ILE A 9 -28.48 -55.69 25.96
C ILE A 9 -27.87 -54.93 27.13
N LEU A 10 -26.97 -55.62 27.84
CA LEU A 10 -26.13 -55.10 28.90
C LEU A 10 -24.97 -54.32 28.28
N ALA A 11 -24.89 -53.03 28.56
CA ALA A 11 -23.71 -52.20 28.33
C ALA A 11 -23.31 -51.57 29.66
N MET A 12 -22.16 -51.97 30.21
CA MET A 12 -21.31 -51.17 31.09
C MET A 12 -20.11 -52.02 31.54
N ILE A 13 -18.90 -51.67 31.08
CA ILE A 13 -17.66 -51.75 31.87
C ILE A 13 -16.78 -50.54 31.51
N SER A 14 -16.83 -49.56 32.43
CA SER A 14 -15.80 -48.60 32.87
C SER A 14 -14.47 -48.46 32.09
N ILE A 15 -14.18 -47.23 31.65
CA ILE A 15 -12.80 -46.69 31.63
C ILE A 15 -12.83 -45.34 32.37
N ALA A 16 -12.16 -45.32 33.53
CA ALA A 16 -11.85 -44.11 34.27
C ALA A 16 -10.69 -43.39 33.57
N ILE A 17 -10.89 -42.14 33.16
CA ILE A 17 -9.81 -41.24 32.74
C ILE A 17 -9.58 -40.27 33.88
N PHE A 18 -8.51 -40.50 34.63
CA PHE A 18 -7.97 -39.53 35.56
C PHE A 18 -7.38 -38.36 34.79
N SER A 19 -7.81 -37.15 35.16
CA SER A 19 -7.11 -35.91 34.86
C SER A 19 -5.73 -35.94 35.50
N GLY A 20 -4.71 -35.71 34.68
CA GLY A 20 -3.33 -35.50 35.11
C GLY A 20 -2.66 -34.55 34.15
N CYS A 21 -2.40 -33.33 34.62
CA CYS A 21 -1.57 -32.35 33.93
C CYS A 21 -0.23 -32.98 33.57
N ILE A 22 0.14 -32.93 32.29
CA ILE A 22 1.54 -33.05 31.87
C ILE A 22 1.87 -31.74 31.18
N GLN A 23 2.35 -30.82 32.02
CA GLN A 23 3.21 -29.72 31.63
C GLN A 23 4.47 -30.38 31.06
N ALA A 24 4.58 -30.41 29.72
CA ALA A 24 5.80 -30.88 29.08
C ALA A 24 6.88 -29.84 29.39
N ASP A 25 7.79 -30.21 30.30
CA ASP A 25 9.04 -29.48 30.52
C ASP A 25 9.74 -29.31 29.17
N MET A 26 9.76 -28.08 28.67
CA MET A 26 10.76 -27.64 27.71
C MET A 26 12.11 -27.82 28.40
N LYS A 27 12.78 -28.93 28.08
CA LYS A 27 14.22 -29.07 28.36
C LYS A 27 14.91 -27.86 27.74
N THR A 28 15.51 -27.06 28.61
CA THR A 28 16.50 -26.04 28.26
C THR A 28 17.50 -26.64 27.29
N ILE A 29 17.50 -26.11 26.08
CA ILE A 29 18.59 -26.28 25.11
C ILE A 29 19.82 -25.65 25.76
N ASP A 30 20.96 -26.35 25.77
CA ASP A 30 22.23 -25.77 26.19
C ASP A 30 22.47 -24.45 25.43
N GLU A 31 22.47 -23.33 26.14
CA GLU A 31 22.64 -21.98 25.58
C GLU A 31 23.98 -21.80 24.83
N GLU A 32 24.94 -22.71 25.01
CA GLU A 32 26.27 -22.67 24.36
C GLU A 32 26.26 -23.02 22.85
N LYS A 33 25.15 -23.52 22.29
CA LYS A 33 25.02 -23.78 20.84
C LYS A 33 23.96 -22.94 20.14
N SER A 34 23.47 -21.87 20.77
CA SER A 34 22.63 -20.90 20.06
C SER A 34 23.50 -20.14 19.06
N VAL A 35 23.04 -20.05 17.80
CA VAL A 35 23.64 -19.18 16.80
C VAL A 35 23.58 -17.77 17.37
N GLY A 36 24.75 -17.23 17.72
CA GLY A 36 24.90 -15.91 18.33
C GLY A 36 24.22 -14.80 17.52
N ASN A 37 24.18 -13.60 18.08
CA ASN A 37 23.73 -12.38 17.41
C ASN A 37 24.67 -12.04 16.23
N THR A 38 24.57 -12.78 15.13
CA THR A 38 25.30 -12.52 13.90
C THR A 38 24.44 -11.57 13.06
N THR A 39 24.93 -10.36 12.89
CA THR A 39 24.33 -9.27 12.11
C THR A 39 24.22 -9.67 10.63
N VAL A 40 23.00 -9.81 10.10
CA VAL A 40 22.77 -10.28 8.72
C VAL A 40 22.86 -9.11 7.69
N PHE A 41 23.98 -8.38 7.80
CA PHE A 41 24.65 -7.41 6.92
C PHE A 41 24.15 -5.96 6.78
N PRO A 42 24.98 -4.99 7.23
CA PRO A 42 25.20 -3.76 6.48
C PRO A 42 25.98 -4.05 5.18
N VAL A 43 25.68 -3.31 4.12
CA VAL A 43 26.51 -3.29 2.90
C VAL A 43 27.90 -2.76 3.30
N PRO A 44 29.01 -3.46 3.00
CA PRO A 44 30.35 -3.00 3.38
C PRO A 44 30.60 -1.56 2.91
N GLY A 45 30.82 -0.64 3.86
CA GLY A 45 31.04 0.79 3.59
C GLY A 45 29.77 1.64 3.42
N SER A 46 28.58 1.05 3.46
CA SER A 46 27.31 1.80 3.50
C SER A 46 27.06 2.34 4.90
N THR A 47 26.85 3.66 4.96
CA THR A 47 26.42 4.36 6.18
C THR A 47 24.90 4.33 6.36
N GLN A 48 24.16 4.11 5.27
CA GLN A 48 22.72 4.34 5.12
C GLN A 48 22.25 5.73 5.56
N GLU A 49 23.18 6.68 5.66
CA GLU A 49 22.91 8.07 5.97
C GLU A 49 22.49 8.83 4.72
N LEU A 50 21.74 9.92 4.91
CA LEU A 50 21.36 10.81 3.82
C LEU A 50 22.60 11.54 3.29
N LYS A 51 22.90 11.33 2.01
CA LYS A 51 23.95 12.02 1.27
C LYS A 51 23.33 12.88 0.18
N LYS A 52 24.09 13.85 -0.32
CA LYS A 52 23.69 14.76 -1.39
C LYS A 52 24.70 14.68 -2.51
N PHE A 53 24.24 14.49 -3.75
CA PHE A 53 25.10 14.60 -4.91
C PHE A 53 25.49 16.07 -5.15
N SER A 54 26.78 16.30 -5.31
CA SER A 54 27.34 17.60 -5.69
C SER A 54 27.17 17.92 -7.17
N SER A 55 26.98 16.90 -8.01
CA SER A 55 26.86 17.04 -9.46
C SER A 55 26.20 15.83 -10.13
N ALA A 56 25.75 16.00 -11.38
CA ALA A 56 25.29 14.89 -12.21
C ALA A 56 26.41 13.85 -12.48
N TYR A 57 27.68 14.29 -12.49
CA TYR A 57 28.84 13.41 -12.61
C TYR A 57 28.95 12.46 -11.43
N GLU A 58 28.83 12.96 -10.19
CA GLU A 58 28.90 12.11 -8.99
C GLU A 58 27.76 11.07 -8.96
N LEU A 59 26.55 11.50 -9.33
CA LEU A 59 25.40 10.58 -9.45
C LEU A 59 25.66 9.50 -10.50
N ARG A 60 26.22 9.89 -11.65
CA ARG A 60 26.60 8.96 -12.71
C ARG A 60 27.61 7.92 -12.25
N GLU A 61 28.70 8.35 -11.61
CA GLU A 61 29.72 7.44 -11.10
C GLU A 61 29.14 6.50 -10.02
N TYR A 62 28.22 7.00 -9.18
CA TYR A 62 27.49 6.18 -8.22
C TYR A 62 26.64 5.09 -8.91
N LEU A 63 25.88 5.44 -9.96
CA LEU A 63 25.09 4.47 -10.72
C LEU A 63 25.97 3.46 -11.47
N LYS A 64 27.11 3.90 -12.01
CA LYS A 64 28.09 3.04 -12.69
C LYS A 64 28.68 2.01 -11.73
N ALA A 65 29.10 2.44 -10.55
CA ALA A 65 29.57 1.56 -9.48
C ALA A 65 28.45 0.60 -9.02
N SER A 66 27.22 1.10 -8.89
CA SER A 66 26.06 0.28 -8.53
C SER A 66 25.73 -0.79 -9.58
N ALA A 67 25.80 -0.46 -10.87
CA ALA A 67 25.49 -1.39 -11.97
C ALA A 67 26.54 -2.51 -12.12
N GLN A 68 27.82 -2.20 -11.90
CA GLN A 68 28.88 -3.21 -11.83
C GLN A 68 28.68 -4.16 -10.63
N ASN A 69 28.15 -3.63 -9.53
CA ASN A 69 27.85 -4.37 -8.30
C ASN A 69 26.46 -5.05 -8.27
N THR A 70 25.69 -5.07 -9.36
CA THR A 70 24.42 -5.83 -9.41
C THR A 70 24.46 -7.00 -10.39
N GLY A 71 25.61 -7.25 -11.03
CA GLY A 71 25.73 -8.27 -12.08
C GLY A 71 24.92 -7.94 -13.34
N ALA A 72 24.40 -6.71 -13.45
CA ALA A 72 23.67 -6.19 -14.61
C ALA A 72 24.66 -5.84 -15.74
N SER A 73 25.38 -6.84 -16.24
CA SER A 73 26.18 -6.77 -17.46
C SER A 73 25.23 -6.77 -18.67
N GLY A 74 24.56 -5.64 -18.86
CA GLY A 74 23.50 -5.44 -19.84
C GLY A 74 22.54 -4.42 -19.24
N GLY A 75 22.55 -3.20 -19.78
CA GLY A 75 21.98 -2.02 -19.13
C GLY A 75 20.55 -2.17 -18.62
N PHE A 76 20.08 -1.14 -17.90
CA PHE A 76 18.76 -0.94 -17.27
C PHE A 76 17.50 -1.17 -18.19
N TRP A 77 17.63 -1.90 -19.28
CA TRP A 77 16.61 -2.29 -20.25
C TRP A 77 15.59 -3.31 -19.74
N MET A 78 15.93 -4.21 -18.79
CA MET A 78 14.99 -5.26 -18.34
C MET A 78 13.99 -4.83 -17.26
N GLY A 79 13.97 -3.56 -16.84
CA GLY A 79 12.96 -3.05 -15.89
C GLY A 79 11.73 -2.45 -16.57
N ARG A 80 11.82 -2.10 -17.86
CA ARG A 80 10.84 -1.19 -18.49
C ARG A 80 9.52 -1.88 -18.86
N ASP A 81 9.56 -3.14 -19.26
CA ASP A 81 8.36 -3.84 -19.73
C ASP A 81 7.63 -4.61 -18.62
N PHE A 82 8.31 -5.04 -17.54
CA PHE A 82 7.65 -5.76 -16.44
C PHE A 82 7.17 -4.85 -15.30
N ALA A 83 7.90 -3.79 -14.96
CA ALA A 83 7.51 -2.89 -13.86
C ALA A 83 6.37 -1.93 -14.24
N ILE A 84 6.24 -1.58 -15.52
CA ILE A 84 5.13 -0.75 -16.02
C ILE A 84 3.89 -1.62 -16.30
N ALA A 85 4.06 -2.81 -16.89
CA ALA A 85 2.93 -3.71 -17.18
C ALA A 85 2.24 -4.24 -15.90
N GLY A 86 2.96 -4.39 -14.79
CA GLY A 86 2.38 -4.75 -13.49
C GLY A 86 1.44 -3.69 -12.90
N SER A 87 1.52 -2.43 -13.38
CA SER A 87 0.70 -1.30 -12.94
C SER A 87 -0.35 -0.83 -13.95
N GLU A 88 -0.26 -1.28 -15.21
CA GLU A 88 -1.21 -0.92 -16.27
C GLU A 88 -2.33 -1.95 -16.48
N MET A 89 -2.28 -3.10 -15.81
CA MET A 89 -3.39 -4.06 -15.78
C MET A 89 -4.48 -3.61 -14.78
N GLY A 90 -5.00 -2.40 -14.99
CA GLY A 90 -5.98 -1.77 -14.09
C GLY A 90 -6.41 -0.34 -14.43
N ARG A 91 -6.18 0.18 -15.65
CA ARG A 91 -6.72 1.50 -16.04
C ARG A 91 -7.48 1.45 -17.37
N VAL A 92 -8.72 1.91 -17.25
CA VAL A 92 -9.80 1.97 -18.24
C VAL A 92 -9.39 2.73 -19.49
N THR A 93 -9.63 2.14 -20.66
CA THR A 93 -9.52 2.76 -21.98
C THR A 93 -10.59 3.84 -22.16
N ALA A 94 -10.23 4.93 -22.85
CA ALA A 94 -11.13 6.05 -23.17
C ALA A 94 -12.46 5.58 -23.78
N VAL A 95 -13.58 6.09 -23.24
CA VAL A 95 -14.94 5.82 -23.71
C VAL A 95 -15.26 6.74 -24.91
N PRO A 96 -15.76 6.21 -26.05
CA PRO A 96 -16.36 7.03 -27.10
C PRO A 96 -17.67 7.66 -26.59
N ALA A 97 -17.90 8.94 -26.88
CA ALA A 97 -19.10 9.65 -26.48
C ALA A 97 -20.38 8.98 -27.04
N ALA A 98 -21.25 8.49 -26.14
CA ALA A 98 -22.60 8.06 -26.51
C ALA A 98 -23.54 9.27 -26.59
N SER A 99 -24.35 9.31 -27.66
CA SER A 99 -25.36 10.34 -27.89
C SER A 99 -26.52 10.22 -26.91
N VAL A 100 -26.76 11.27 -26.12
CA VAL A 100 -27.87 11.35 -25.16
C VAL A 100 -29.19 11.57 -25.92
N SER A 101 -30.12 10.61 -25.85
CA SER A 101 -31.52 10.83 -26.24
C SER A 101 -32.36 11.15 -24.99
N LYS A 102 -33.22 12.18 -25.08
CA LYS A 102 -34.07 12.66 -23.98
C LYS A 102 -35.07 11.60 -23.50
N GLY A 103 -34.85 11.06 -22.30
CA GLY A 103 -35.83 10.33 -21.49
C GLY A 103 -36.46 11.23 -20.41
N GLU A 104 -37.72 10.97 -20.07
CA GLU A 104 -38.57 11.83 -19.22
C GLU A 104 -38.16 11.89 -17.74
N ALA A 105 -38.24 13.10 -17.17
CA ALA A 105 -37.84 13.39 -15.79
C ALA A 105 -38.85 12.84 -14.77
N VAL A 106 -38.37 11.98 -13.86
CA VAL A 106 -39.06 11.69 -12.59
C VAL A 106 -38.78 12.86 -11.64
N SER A 107 -39.84 13.54 -11.21
CA SER A 107 -39.74 14.71 -10.34
C SER A 107 -39.45 14.31 -8.89
N ILE A 108 -38.23 14.59 -8.42
CA ILE A 108 -37.89 14.59 -7.01
C ILE A 108 -37.95 16.04 -6.53
N GLN A 109 -38.88 16.33 -5.62
CA GLN A 109 -39.02 17.66 -5.02
C GLN A 109 -37.78 18.00 -4.18
N ALA A 110 -36.97 18.95 -4.66
CA ALA A 110 -35.86 19.50 -3.91
C ALA A 110 -36.40 20.39 -2.77
N PRO A 111 -35.81 20.36 -1.55
CA PRO A 111 -36.12 21.33 -0.51
C PRO A 111 -35.74 22.74 -0.98
N SER A 112 -36.70 23.67 -0.97
CA SER A 112 -36.46 25.07 -1.29
C SER A 112 -36.05 25.85 -0.03
N GLY A 113 -34.98 26.66 -0.15
CA GLY A 113 -34.74 27.78 0.77
C GLY A 113 -33.71 27.62 1.89
N GLY A 114 -32.67 26.79 1.73
CA GLY A 114 -31.51 26.81 2.63
C GLY A 114 -30.37 27.69 2.09
N THR A 115 -29.58 28.32 2.96
CA THR A 115 -28.23 28.80 2.61
C THR A 115 -27.30 27.61 2.35
N ALA A 116 -26.38 27.71 1.38
CA ALA A 116 -25.37 26.69 1.03
C ALA A 116 -24.29 26.47 2.13
N ALA A 117 -24.70 26.46 3.39
CA ALA A 117 -23.79 26.45 4.54
C ALA A 117 -23.21 25.05 4.84
N ASP A 118 -23.74 23.99 4.24
CA ASP A 118 -23.37 22.61 4.56
C ASP A 118 -23.24 21.74 3.31
N TYR A 119 -22.08 21.11 3.14
CA TYR A 119 -21.70 20.35 1.95
C TYR A 119 -20.73 19.21 2.29
N SER A 120 -20.66 18.20 1.42
CA SER A 120 -19.77 17.06 1.63
C SER A 120 -18.32 17.42 1.31
N LYS A 121 -17.40 17.00 2.16
CA LYS A 121 -15.96 17.07 1.87
C LYS A 121 -15.48 15.70 1.38
N THR A 122 -14.35 15.70 0.67
CA THR A 122 -13.64 14.44 0.39
C THR A 122 -13.32 13.76 1.72
N ASN A 123 -13.50 12.45 1.78
CA ASN A 123 -13.08 11.66 2.93
C ASN A 123 -11.55 11.71 3.02
N ILE A 124 -11.02 12.36 4.06
CA ILE A 124 -9.57 12.58 4.24
C ILE A 124 -8.99 11.58 5.24
N GLN A 125 -7.71 11.26 5.07
CA GLN A 125 -6.99 10.42 6.02
C GLN A 125 -6.69 11.14 7.34
N VAL A 126 -6.23 12.39 7.27
CA VAL A 126 -5.80 13.20 8.42
C VAL A 126 -6.53 14.53 8.42
N GLU A 127 -7.06 14.94 9.57
CA GLU A 127 -7.77 16.22 9.69
C GLU A 127 -6.87 17.39 9.29
N GLY A 128 -7.41 18.28 8.44
CA GLY A 128 -6.73 19.47 7.93
C GLY A 128 -5.66 19.21 6.87
N VAL A 129 -5.48 17.96 6.43
CA VAL A 129 -4.62 17.59 5.30
C VAL A 129 -5.52 17.15 4.15
N ASP A 130 -5.83 18.07 3.24
CA ASP A 130 -6.72 17.78 2.10
C ASP A 130 -5.99 16.94 1.04
N GLU A 131 -6.72 16.08 0.34
CA GLU A 131 -6.21 15.20 -0.71
C GLU A 131 -6.76 15.64 -2.07
N ALA A 132 -5.94 15.71 -3.11
CA ALA A 132 -6.44 16.09 -4.43
C ALA A 132 -7.39 15.02 -4.96
N ASP A 133 -8.40 15.44 -5.72
CA ASP A 133 -9.42 14.55 -6.28
C ASP A 133 -9.91 15.12 -7.62
N PHE A 134 -10.48 14.31 -8.51
CA PHE A 134 -10.98 14.82 -9.79
C PHE A 134 -12.26 15.66 -9.63
N VAL A 135 -12.93 15.57 -8.47
CA VAL A 135 -14.10 16.37 -8.09
C VAL A 135 -13.91 17.05 -6.73
N LYS A 136 -14.23 18.33 -6.66
CA LYS A 136 -14.24 19.14 -5.42
C LYS A 136 -15.49 20.00 -5.37
N ASN A 137 -15.87 20.45 -4.18
CA ASN A 137 -16.98 21.37 -4.02
C ASN A 137 -16.75 22.34 -2.86
N ASP A 138 -17.32 23.54 -2.95
CA ASP A 138 -17.23 24.60 -1.94
C ASP A 138 -18.62 24.96 -1.34
N GLY A 139 -19.57 24.03 -1.50
CA GLY A 139 -20.96 24.13 -1.04
C GLY A 139 -21.93 24.77 -2.01
N LYS A 140 -21.47 25.73 -2.82
CA LYS A 140 -22.28 26.27 -3.90
C LYS A 140 -21.88 25.71 -5.26
N TYR A 141 -20.58 25.57 -5.49
CA TYR A 141 -20.03 25.14 -6.76
C TYR A 141 -19.46 23.74 -6.67
N ILE A 142 -19.61 22.98 -7.76
CA ILE A 142 -18.89 21.73 -8.00
C ILE A 142 -17.87 21.98 -9.08
N TYR A 143 -16.65 21.53 -8.85
CA TYR A 143 -15.51 21.60 -9.75
C TYR A 143 -15.17 20.17 -10.13
N VAL A 144 -15.16 19.85 -11.42
CA VAL A 144 -14.90 18.48 -11.87
C VAL A 144 -14.00 18.49 -13.09
N ILE A 145 -13.03 17.56 -13.10
CA ILE A 145 -12.33 17.16 -14.32
C ILE A 145 -13.22 16.14 -15.03
N ALA A 146 -13.76 16.52 -16.18
CA ALA A 146 -14.49 15.63 -17.07
C ALA A 146 -13.70 15.49 -18.38
N GLN A 147 -13.11 14.32 -18.60
CA GLN A 147 -12.18 14.06 -19.71
C GLN A 147 -10.98 15.03 -19.63
N ASN A 148 -10.83 15.95 -20.59
CA ASN A 148 -9.78 16.95 -20.64
C ASN A 148 -10.32 18.37 -20.36
N ARG A 149 -11.39 18.49 -19.58
CA ARG A 149 -12.02 19.78 -19.28
C ARG A 149 -12.20 19.98 -17.79
N LEU A 150 -11.88 21.19 -17.33
CA LEU A 150 -12.38 21.69 -16.05
C LEU A 150 -13.81 22.19 -16.27
N VAL A 151 -14.76 21.60 -15.56
CA VAL A 151 -16.16 22.03 -15.55
C VAL A 151 -16.48 22.60 -14.18
N ILE A 152 -17.01 23.82 -14.15
CA ILE A 152 -17.50 24.45 -12.92
C ILE A 152 -19.01 24.57 -13.02
N LEU A 153 -19.70 23.99 -12.05
CA LEU A 153 -21.16 23.99 -11.96
C LEU A 153 -21.59 24.89 -10.81
N ASP A 154 -22.60 25.72 -11.04
CA ASP A 154 -23.44 26.27 -9.97
C ASP A 154 -24.38 25.14 -9.58
N ALA A 155 -24.16 24.54 -8.41
CA ALA A 155 -24.80 23.28 -8.02
C ALA A 155 -25.88 23.47 -6.94
N PHE A 156 -26.02 24.69 -6.39
CA PHE A 156 -26.96 24.97 -5.32
C PHE A 156 -27.80 26.24 -5.58
N PRO A 157 -29.14 26.18 -5.43
CA PRO A 157 -29.93 25.00 -5.09
C PRO A 157 -29.95 23.96 -6.24
N ALA A 158 -30.12 22.68 -5.90
CA ALA A 158 -30.00 21.58 -6.86
C ALA A 158 -30.98 21.68 -8.05
N SER A 159 -32.15 22.29 -7.85
CA SER A 159 -33.14 22.52 -8.93
C SER A 159 -32.65 23.47 -10.02
N ASP A 160 -31.71 24.34 -9.69
CA ASP A 160 -31.20 25.40 -10.55
C ASP A 160 -29.79 25.08 -11.06
N ALA A 161 -29.33 23.84 -10.81
CA ALA A 161 -27.99 23.42 -11.10
C ALA A 161 -27.67 23.57 -12.59
N LYS A 162 -26.54 24.21 -12.90
CA LYS A 162 -26.12 24.49 -14.28
C LYS A 162 -24.62 24.60 -14.40
N ILE A 163 -24.11 24.28 -15.58
CA ILE A 163 -22.71 24.51 -15.93
C ILE A 163 -22.50 26.02 -16.09
N LEU A 164 -21.52 26.58 -15.37
CA LEU A 164 -21.11 27.98 -15.48
C LEU A 164 -19.98 28.18 -16.47
N SER A 165 -19.00 27.28 -16.45
CA SER A 165 -17.85 27.32 -17.34
C SER A 165 -17.36 25.92 -17.65
N SER A 166 -16.69 25.83 -18.79
CA SER A 166 -16.05 24.61 -19.25
C SER A 166 -14.75 25.01 -19.95
N THR A 167 -13.63 24.81 -19.28
CA THR A 167 -12.30 25.20 -19.76
C THR A 167 -11.58 23.97 -20.30
N LEU A 168 -11.05 24.05 -21.52
CA LEU A 168 -10.23 22.98 -22.09
C LEU A 168 -8.87 22.97 -21.39
N ILE A 169 -8.44 21.79 -20.94
CA ILE A 169 -7.11 21.55 -20.39
C ILE A 169 -6.36 20.68 -21.39
N GLU A 170 -5.26 21.20 -21.93
CA GLU A 170 -4.42 20.41 -22.84
C GLU A 170 -3.67 19.34 -22.04
N GLY A 171 -3.74 18.07 -22.48
CA GLY A 171 -3.10 16.94 -21.80
C GLY A 171 -4.10 16.07 -21.04
N ARG A 172 -3.62 15.39 -19.98
CA ARG A 172 -4.39 14.42 -19.20
C ARG A 172 -4.52 14.89 -17.74
N PRO A 173 -5.51 15.75 -17.43
CA PRO A 173 -5.78 16.15 -16.05
C PRO A 173 -6.18 14.94 -15.19
N LYS A 174 -5.75 14.95 -13.94
CA LYS A 174 -5.91 13.85 -12.99
C LYS A 174 -6.73 14.29 -11.78
N ASP A 175 -6.20 15.25 -11.04
CA ASP A 175 -6.77 15.69 -9.77
C ASP A 175 -6.79 17.22 -9.67
N ILE A 176 -7.65 17.73 -8.80
CA ILE A 176 -7.77 19.14 -8.44
C ILE A 176 -7.71 19.39 -6.93
N PHE A 177 -7.29 20.60 -6.59
CA PHE A 177 -7.55 21.27 -5.32
C PHE A 177 -8.37 22.53 -5.55
N VAL A 178 -9.21 22.88 -4.57
CA VAL A 178 -9.94 24.15 -4.54
C VAL A 178 -9.72 24.78 -3.17
N ASN A 179 -9.25 26.03 -3.14
CA ASN A 179 -9.04 26.82 -1.93
C ASN A 179 -9.47 28.27 -2.16
N GLY A 180 -10.72 28.57 -1.80
CA GLY A 180 -11.33 29.88 -2.01
C GLY A 180 -11.42 30.23 -3.49
N ASP A 181 -10.71 31.28 -3.91
CA ASP A 181 -10.68 31.75 -5.30
C ASP A 181 -9.47 31.20 -6.09
N ARG A 182 -8.87 30.10 -5.61
CA ARG A 182 -7.78 29.41 -6.29
C ARG A 182 -8.15 27.95 -6.54
N LEU A 183 -7.79 27.47 -7.72
CA LEU A 183 -7.92 26.07 -8.11
C LEU A 183 -6.59 25.60 -8.69
N MET A 184 -6.12 24.43 -8.27
CA MET A 184 -4.93 23.79 -8.84
C MET A 184 -5.34 22.51 -9.56
N ILE A 185 -4.80 22.27 -10.75
CA ILE A 185 -4.99 21.04 -11.53
C ILE A 185 -3.65 20.34 -11.67
N PHE A 186 -3.59 19.07 -11.32
CA PHE A 186 -2.49 18.19 -11.68
C PHE A 186 -2.81 17.45 -12.97
N MET A 187 -1.86 17.40 -13.88
CA MET A 187 -1.96 16.64 -15.12
C MET A 187 -0.64 15.94 -15.41
N GLU A 188 -0.74 14.86 -16.19
CA GLU A 188 0.42 14.19 -16.76
C GLU A 188 0.51 14.53 -18.24
N ASP A 189 1.73 14.79 -18.67
CA ASP A 189 2.06 15.05 -20.07
C ASP A 189 3.45 14.48 -20.37
N THR A 190 3.80 14.47 -21.65
CA THR A 190 5.12 14.06 -22.11
C THR A 190 5.97 15.27 -22.50
N ASP A 191 7.29 15.10 -22.40
CA ASP A 191 8.26 16.06 -22.89
C ASP A 191 9.30 15.35 -23.75
N THR A 192 9.68 15.95 -24.87
CA THR A 192 10.80 15.45 -25.66
C THR A 192 12.06 16.17 -25.20
N VAL A 193 12.88 15.48 -24.42
CA VAL A 193 14.19 15.97 -24.02
C VAL A 193 15.24 15.52 -25.01
N TYR A 194 16.30 16.33 -25.15
CA TYR A 194 17.44 16.02 -26.01
C TYR A 194 18.67 15.81 -25.14
N GLY A 195 19.17 14.58 -25.10
CA GLY A 195 20.42 14.23 -24.42
C GLY A 195 21.59 14.25 -25.39
N ILE A 196 22.74 14.75 -24.94
CA ILE A 196 24.02 14.62 -25.63
C ILE A 196 24.95 13.88 -24.67
N ALA A 197 25.39 12.69 -25.06
CA ALA A 197 26.32 11.90 -24.26
C ALA A 197 27.73 12.53 -24.28
N GLU A 198 28.59 12.12 -23.34
CA GLU A 198 29.97 12.62 -23.27
C GLU A 198 30.70 12.32 -24.59
N TYR A 199 31.33 13.35 -25.17
CA TYR A 199 31.97 13.34 -26.50
C TYR A 199 31.06 13.03 -27.70
N ASP A 200 29.75 12.84 -27.51
CA ASP A 200 28.78 12.83 -28.61
C ASP A 200 28.52 14.28 -29.07
N TYR A 201 28.07 14.45 -30.31
CA TYR A 201 27.78 15.75 -30.92
C TYR A 201 26.37 15.81 -31.54
N MET A 202 25.67 14.67 -31.58
CA MET A 202 24.31 14.60 -32.08
C MET A 202 23.32 14.47 -30.91
N PRO A 203 22.44 15.46 -30.67
CA PRO A 203 21.41 15.33 -29.66
C PRO A 203 20.43 14.22 -30.05
N ARG A 204 20.13 13.33 -29.10
CA ARG A 204 19.16 12.26 -29.30
C ARG A 204 17.85 12.61 -28.60
N PRO A 205 16.72 12.65 -29.33
CA PRO A 205 15.43 12.89 -28.71
C PRO A 205 15.02 11.69 -27.85
N ARG A 206 14.40 11.98 -26.70
CA ARG A 206 13.82 11.00 -25.80
C ARG A 206 12.53 11.55 -25.24
N ASN A 207 11.47 10.76 -25.28
CA ASN A 207 10.21 11.11 -24.65
C ASN A 207 10.25 10.74 -23.17
N THR A 208 9.83 11.68 -22.34
CA THR A 208 9.82 11.62 -20.88
C THR A 208 8.46 11.99 -20.36
N MET A 209 8.13 11.55 -19.15
CA MET A 209 6.92 11.99 -18.47
C MET A 209 7.23 13.24 -17.66
N LYS A 210 6.26 14.16 -17.60
CA LYS A 210 6.28 15.30 -16.69
C LYS A 210 4.94 15.45 -16.00
N THR A 211 5.01 15.86 -14.74
CA THR A 211 3.87 16.30 -13.94
C THR A 211 3.71 17.80 -14.15
N VAL A 212 2.52 18.25 -14.48
CA VAL A 212 2.21 19.67 -14.62
C VAL A 212 1.19 20.07 -13.56
N ALA A 213 1.46 21.18 -12.87
CA ALA A 213 0.59 21.83 -11.90
C ALA A 213 0.13 23.18 -12.47
N LEU A 214 -1.12 23.25 -12.90
CA LEU A 214 -1.76 24.47 -13.39
C LEU A 214 -2.50 25.13 -12.22
N ILE A 215 -2.40 26.45 -12.10
CA ILE A 215 -3.07 27.22 -11.06
C ILE A 215 -3.98 28.24 -11.74
N TYR A 216 -5.26 28.24 -11.34
CA TYR A 216 -6.29 29.12 -11.85
C TYR A 216 -6.78 30.08 -10.76
N ASP A 217 -7.02 31.33 -11.14
CA ASP A 217 -7.91 32.24 -10.43
C ASP A 217 -9.36 31.94 -10.84
N ILE A 218 -10.20 31.62 -9.85
CA ILE A 218 -11.62 31.29 -10.04
C ILE A 218 -12.55 32.28 -9.32
N SER A 219 -12.05 33.48 -8.97
CA SER A 219 -12.88 34.57 -8.44
C SER A 219 -14.07 34.86 -9.35
N ASN A 220 -13.86 34.79 -10.68
CA ASN A 220 -14.91 34.67 -11.67
C ASN A 220 -15.07 33.23 -12.17
N ARG A 221 -15.92 32.43 -11.52
CA ARG A 221 -16.21 31.02 -11.90
C ARG A 221 -16.72 30.84 -13.33
N LYS A 222 -17.23 31.88 -13.99
CA LYS A 222 -17.65 31.83 -15.40
C LYS A 222 -16.49 31.94 -16.38
N ASN A 223 -15.36 32.49 -15.94
CA ASN A 223 -14.14 32.65 -16.73
C ASN A 223 -12.89 32.37 -15.85
N PRO A 224 -12.57 31.10 -15.58
CA PRO A 224 -11.33 30.74 -14.88
C PRO A 224 -10.10 31.21 -15.65
N GLU A 225 -9.16 31.85 -14.97
CA GLU A 225 -7.94 32.40 -15.59
C GLU A 225 -6.70 31.68 -15.08
N GLU A 226 -5.88 31.11 -15.97
CA GLU A 226 -4.62 30.49 -15.59
C GLU A 226 -3.62 31.57 -15.13
N VAL A 227 -3.13 31.44 -13.89
CA VAL A 227 -2.18 32.37 -13.28
C VAL A 227 -0.78 31.79 -13.12
N ALA A 228 -0.63 30.46 -13.17
CA ALA A 228 0.68 29.81 -13.18
C ALA A 228 0.62 28.40 -13.75
N ASN A 229 1.74 27.98 -14.33
CA ASN A 229 1.96 26.64 -14.86
C ASN A 229 3.38 26.19 -14.50
N TYR A 230 3.47 25.17 -13.65
CA TYR A 230 4.72 24.53 -13.28
C TYR A 230 4.78 23.13 -13.86
N SER A 231 5.96 22.70 -14.32
CA SER A 231 6.19 21.30 -14.67
C SER A 231 7.42 20.73 -13.97
N ILE A 232 7.33 19.45 -13.59
CA ILE A 232 8.37 18.69 -12.90
C ILE A 232 8.59 17.38 -13.65
N SER A 233 9.85 16.97 -13.81
CA SER A 233 10.18 15.65 -14.37
C SER A 233 9.51 14.51 -13.60
N GLY A 234 8.97 13.53 -14.32
CA GLY A 234 8.35 12.33 -13.74
C GLY A 234 6.82 12.31 -13.75
N ASN A 235 6.27 11.15 -13.38
CA ASN A 235 4.84 10.89 -13.28
C ASN A 235 4.27 11.43 -11.98
N TYR A 236 3.02 11.87 -12.01
CA TYR A 236 2.35 12.37 -10.81
C TYR A 236 2.01 11.19 -9.91
N PHE A 237 2.44 11.25 -8.64
CA PHE A 237 2.13 10.21 -7.68
C PHE A 237 0.92 10.59 -6.83
N GLN A 238 1.09 11.52 -5.90
CA GLN A 238 0.05 11.97 -4.98
C GLN A 238 0.37 13.38 -4.48
N SER A 239 -0.65 14.05 -3.93
CA SER A 239 -0.52 15.38 -3.36
C SER A 239 -1.39 15.59 -2.12
N ARG A 240 -1.02 16.58 -1.32
CA ARG A 240 -1.72 17.02 -0.11
C ARG A 240 -1.71 18.54 -0.01
N MET A 241 -2.80 19.12 0.44
CA MET A 241 -2.90 20.56 0.72
C MET A 241 -3.11 20.81 2.20
N ILE A 242 -2.25 21.64 2.79
CA ILE A 242 -2.29 22.05 4.19
C ILE A 242 -2.33 23.57 4.24
N GLY A 243 -3.46 24.12 4.66
CA GLY A 243 -3.75 25.54 4.52
C GLY A 243 -3.65 25.99 3.07
N ASP A 244 -2.71 26.90 2.77
CA ASP A 244 -2.48 27.41 1.42
C ASP A 244 -1.35 26.69 0.67
N ASN A 245 -0.65 25.75 1.32
CA ASN A 245 0.50 25.07 0.74
C ASN A 245 0.09 23.71 0.18
N VAL A 246 0.39 23.48 -1.08
CA VAL A 246 0.20 22.20 -1.76
C VAL A 246 1.55 21.51 -1.86
N TYR A 247 1.66 20.32 -1.28
CA TYR A 247 2.79 19.42 -1.41
C TYR A 247 2.44 18.30 -2.38
N PHE A 248 3.30 17.99 -3.33
CA PHE A 248 3.06 16.93 -4.29
C PHE A 248 4.36 16.21 -4.67
N ILE A 249 4.22 14.96 -5.08
CA ILE A 249 5.34 14.07 -5.36
C ILE A 249 5.28 13.65 -6.82
N ALA A 250 6.38 13.88 -7.54
CA ALA A 250 6.62 13.33 -8.87
C ALA A 250 7.64 12.18 -8.78
N LYS A 251 7.34 11.05 -9.42
CA LYS A 251 8.22 9.87 -9.49
C LYS A 251 8.80 9.73 -10.90
N ASP A 252 10.13 9.71 -11.00
CA ASP A 252 10.82 9.47 -12.28
C ASP A 252 11.84 8.35 -12.15
N SER A 253 11.83 7.39 -13.08
CA SER A 253 12.85 6.36 -13.10
C SER A 253 14.19 6.97 -13.49
N VAL A 254 15.25 6.63 -12.76
CA VAL A 254 16.57 7.19 -13.05
C VAL A 254 17.07 6.67 -14.39
N TYR A 255 17.06 7.53 -15.41
CA TYR A 255 17.56 7.17 -16.74
C TYR A 255 19.07 7.29 -16.79
N TYR A 256 19.76 6.18 -17.03
CA TYR A 256 21.20 6.13 -17.19
C TYR A 256 21.58 5.35 -18.45
N TYR A 257 22.23 6.02 -19.41
CA TYR A 257 22.66 5.42 -20.67
C TYR A 257 23.90 6.10 -21.23
N ASN A 258 24.91 5.33 -21.62
CA ASN A 258 26.15 5.82 -22.25
C ASN A 258 26.78 7.03 -21.50
N ASP A 259 26.96 6.86 -20.19
CA ASP A 259 27.49 7.90 -19.30
C ASP A 259 26.68 9.22 -19.25
N PHE A 260 25.40 9.17 -19.64
CA PHE A 260 24.42 10.27 -19.51
C PHE A 260 23.35 9.93 -18.47
N VAL A 261 22.97 10.91 -17.66
CA VAL A 261 21.88 10.82 -16.67
C VAL A 261 20.98 12.03 -16.71
N ASP A 262 19.67 11.80 -16.66
CA ASP A 262 18.70 12.87 -16.57
C ASP A 262 18.55 13.34 -15.13
N MET A 263 18.80 14.63 -14.91
CA MET A 263 18.55 15.26 -13.63
C MET A 263 17.10 15.75 -13.56
N PRO A 264 16.46 15.72 -12.38
CA PRO A 264 15.16 16.34 -12.20
C PRO A 264 15.21 17.84 -12.56
N VAL A 265 14.17 18.31 -13.23
CA VAL A 265 14.06 19.71 -13.63
C VAL A 265 12.68 20.22 -13.31
N ILE A 266 12.62 21.47 -12.84
CA ILE A 266 11.39 22.21 -12.66
C ILE A 266 11.37 23.40 -13.62
N ARG A 267 10.24 23.56 -14.31
CA ARG A 267 9.99 24.67 -15.25
C ARG A 267 8.75 25.46 -14.85
N LYS A 268 8.73 26.75 -15.20
CA LYS A 268 7.54 27.60 -15.23
C LYS A 268 7.25 27.95 -16.68
N GLY A 269 6.14 27.43 -17.23
CA GLY A 269 5.96 27.33 -18.67
C GLY A 269 7.11 26.54 -19.32
N SER A 270 7.76 27.10 -20.35
CA SER A 270 8.92 26.49 -21.00
C SER A 270 10.27 26.80 -20.32
N ALA A 271 10.31 27.77 -19.41
CA ALA A 271 11.55 28.22 -18.78
C ALA A 271 11.96 27.31 -17.62
N ARG A 272 13.18 26.78 -17.65
CA ARG A 272 13.79 26.08 -16.50
C ARG A 272 14.07 27.09 -15.40
N ILE A 273 13.51 26.87 -14.22
CA ILE A 273 13.65 27.77 -13.06
C ILE A 273 14.44 27.14 -11.91
N MET A 274 14.50 25.80 -11.84
CA MET A 274 15.16 25.09 -10.75
C MET A 274 15.61 23.71 -11.23
N ALA A 275 16.76 23.26 -10.72
CA ALA A 275 17.07 21.84 -10.59
C ALA A 275 17.19 21.54 -9.10
N PRO A 276 16.29 20.72 -8.54
CA PRO A 276 16.32 20.41 -7.11
C PRO A 276 17.59 19.64 -6.78
N ASP A 277 18.07 19.84 -5.55
CA ASP A 277 19.11 19.01 -4.97
C ASP A 277 18.67 17.55 -4.96
N VAL A 278 19.58 16.65 -5.33
CA VAL A 278 19.34 15.20 -5.32
C VAL A 278 20.07 14.58 -4.14
N TYR A 279 19.29 14.05 -3.21
CA TYR A 279 19.76 13.30 -2.06
C TYR A 279 19.64 11.80 -2.32
N TYR A 280 20.46 10.99 -1.67
CA TYR A 280 20.43 9.53 -1.79
C TYR A 280 20.89 8.88 -0.50
N PHE A 281 20.67 7.57 -0.41
CA PHE A 281 21.24 6.71 0.62
C PHE A 281 22.23 5.78 -0.07
N ASP A 282 23.40 5.56 0.52
CA ASP A 282 24.41 4.64 0.01
C ASP A 282 24.05 3.16 0.25
N ASN A 283 22.76 2.83 0.07
CA ASN A 283 22.26 1.47 0.02
C ASN A 283 22.03 1.10 -1.45
N PRO A 284 22.64 0.03 -1.98
CA PRO A 284 22.37 -0.43 -3.33
C PRO A 284 20.91 -0.89 -3.44
N GLU A 285 20.17 -0.31 -4.38
CA GLU A 285 18.81 -0.73 -4.72
C GLU A 285 18.82 -1.44 -6.08
N GLN A 286 17.87 -2.37 -6.30
CA GLN A 286 17.73 -3.02 -7.61
C GLN A 286 17.35 -2.01 -8.71
N ASN A 287 16.52 -1.03 -8.37
CA ASN A 287 16.12 0.07 -9.23
C ASN A 287 16.02 1.35 -8.39
N TYR A 288 16.54 2.45 -8.92
CA TYR A 288 16.39 3.77 -8.31
C TYR A 288 15.28 4.56 -8.98
N VAL A 289 14.53 5.29 -8.16
CA VAL A 289 13.50 6.24 -8.57
C VAL A 289 13.81 7.58 -7.91
N PHE A 290 13.68 8.67 -8.66
CA PHE A 290 13.65 10.01 -8.12
C PHE A 290 12.27 10.31 -7.57
N HIS A 291 12.19 10.57 -6.27
CA HIS A 291 11.03 11.12 -5.59
C HIS A 291 11.24 12.61 -5.41
N THR A 292 10.70 13.40 -6.34
CA THR A 292 10.75 14.86 -6.25
C THR A 292 9.55 15.34 -5.47
N ILE A 293 9.77 15.79 -4.23
CA ILE A 293 8.76 16.43 -3.40
C ILE A 293 8.83 17.93 -3.68
N ALA A 294 7.72 18.50 -4.14
CA ALA A 294 7.60 19.92 -4.41
C ALA A 294 6.48 20.54 -3.59
N SER A 295 6.62 21.83 -3.28
CA SER A 295 5.61 22.60 -2.57
C SER A 295 5.38 23.95 -3.21
N ILE A 296 4.10 24.31 -3.39
CA ILE A 296 3.65 25.59 -3.93
C ILE A 296 2.61 26.18 -2.99
N ASN A 297 2.73 27.48 -2.69
CA ASN A 297 1.63 28.20 -2.07
C ASN A 297 0.61 28.58 -3.15
N ILE A 298 -0.61 28.05 -3.07
CA ILE A 298 -1.62 28.21 -4.13
C ILE A 298 -2.08 29.67 -4.31
N LYS A 299 -1.89 30.52 -3.29
CA LYS A 299 -2.22 31.95 -3.34
C LYS A 299 -1.03 32.83 -3.74
N LYS A 300 0.20 32.35 -3.56
CA LYS A 300 1.46 33.06 -3.88
C LYS A 300 2.27 32.23 -4.88
N THR A 301 1.98 32.41 -6.16
CA THR A 301 2.44 31.53 -7.24
C THR A 301 3.80 31.93 -7.83
N ASP A 302 4.58 32.74 -7.12
CA ASP A 302 5.87 33.28 -7.60
C ASP A 302 7.05 32.35 -7.32
N SER A 303 6.90 31.43 -6.37
CA SER A 303 7.98 30.53 -5.94
C SER A 303 7.49 29.11 -5.75
N ILE A 304 8.38 28.17 -6.02
CA ILE A 304 8.24 26.74 -5.74
C ILE A 304 9.48 26.29 -4.95
N ASN A 305 9.28 25.42 -3.96
CA ASN A 305 10.37 24.71 -3.30
C ASN A 305 10.31 23.24 -3.70
N ALA A 306 11.47 22.60 -3.84
CA ALA A 306 11.53 21.18 -4.15
C ALA A 306 12.83 20.53 -3.69
N LYS A 307 12.73 19.25 -3.33
CA LYS A 307 13.87 18.36 -3.06
C LYS A 307 13.63 17.03 -3.74
N THR A 308 14.69 16.42 -4.25
CA THR A 308 14.62 15.09 -4.83
C THR A 308 15.36 14.10 -3.96
N PHE A 309 14.72 12.97 -3.66
CA PHE A 309 15.33 11.84 -2.99
C PHE A 309 15.41 10.67 -3.97
N MET A 310 16.61 10.15 -4.21
CA MET A 310 16.85 8.97 -5.02
C MET A 310 16.79 7.73 -4.12
N MET A 311 15.74 6.94 -4.29
CA MET A 311 15.40 5.84 -3.39
C MET A 311 14.90 4.62 -4.17
N GLY A 312 14.68 3.50 -3.49
CA GLY A 312 13.97 2.35 -4.05
C GLY A 312 12.52 2.69 -4.43
N TYR A 313 11.89 1.80 -5.20
CA TYR A 313 10.49 1.98 -5.59
C TYR A 313 9.59 2.08 -4.35
N SER A 314 8.82 3.17 -4.22
CA SER A 314 7.95 3.38 -3.06
C SER A 314 6.50 3.01 -3.30
N ASP A 315 5.89 2.42 -2.27
CA ASP A 315 4.58 1.79 -2.33
C ASP A 315 3.50 2.65 -1.65
N ASN A 316 3.83 3.36 -0.56
CA ASN A 316 2.84 4.13 0.20
C ASN A 316 3.33 5.51 0.66
N LEU A 317 2.36 6.40 0.84
CA LEU A 317 2.50 7.76 1.38
C LEU A 317 1.56 7.93 2.58
N TYR A 318 2.05 8.55 3.65
CA TYR A 318 1.23 9.11 4.72
C TYR A 318 1.65 10.56 4.95
N VAL A 319 0.70 11.46 5.20
CA VAL A 319 1.01 12.87 5.44
C VAL A 319 0.21 13.36 6.63
N SER A 320 0.93 13.84 7.65
CA SER A 320 0.36 14.58 8.77
C SER A 320 0.43 16.10 8.53
N GLN A 321 0.02 16.89 9.52
CA GLN A 321 0.15 18.34 9.46
C GLN A 321 1.61 18.81 9.30
N ASN A 322 2.56 18.04 9.81
CA ASN A 322 3.96 18.46 9.92
C ASN A 322 4.95 17.53 9.21
N ASN A 323 4.51 16.35 8.77
CA ASN A 323 5.41 15.33 8.22
C ASN A 323 4.82 14.62 7.00
N ILE A 324 5.70 14.31 6.05
CA ILE A 324 5.48 13.35 4.97
C ILE A 324 6.26 12.09 5.29
N TYR A 325 5.60 10.94 5.20
CA TYR A 325 6.21 9.62 5.33
C TYR A 325 6.13 8.89 4.00
N ILE A 326 7.29 8.52 3.45
CA ILE A 326 7.40 7.70 2.25
C ILE A 326 7.90 6.33 2.65
N THR A 327 7.19 5.28 2.25
CA THR A 327 7.53 3.91 2.61
C THR A 327 7.73 3.01 1.40
N TYR A 328 8.62 2.04 1.55
CA TYR A 328 8.92 1.06 0.50
C TYR A 328 9.42 -0.25 1.11
N ARG A 329 9.19 -1.35 0.40
CA ARG A 329 9.77 -2.64 0.78
C ARG A 329 11.28 -2.62 0.57
N LYS A 330 12.02 -3.08 1.57
CA LYS A 330 13.46 -3.29 1.49
C LYS A 330 13.74 -4.39 0.45
N ASN A 331 14.54 -4.06 -0.57
CA ASN A 331 14.97 -5.03 -1.57
C ASN A 331 16.46 -5.30 -1.41
N MET A 332 16.83 -6.58 -1.29
CA MET A 332 18.24 -6.96 -1.31
C MET A 332 18.74 -7.05 -2.77
N PRO A 333 19.90 -6.47 -3.10
CA PRO A 333 20.54 -6.62 -4.41
C PRO A 333 20.80 -8.09 -4.80
N VAL A 334 20.87 -8.39 -6.08
CA VAL A 334 21.07 -9.76 -6.60
C VAL A 334 22.39 -10.39 -6.11
N LEU A 335 23.46 -9.61 -5.93
CA LEU A 335 24.75 -10.12 -5.41
C LEU A 335 24.70 -10.64 -3.96
N TYR A 336 23.60 -10.40 -3.23
CA TYR A 336 23.42 -10.99 -1.91
C TYR A 336 23.33 -12.51 -1.95
N TYR A 337 22.94 -13.14 -3.06
CA TYR A 337 22.80 -14.61 -3.10
C TYR A 337 24.13 -15.36 -2.98
N GLU A 338 25.23 -14.83 -3.50
CA GLU A 338 26.56 -15.47 -3.42
C GLU A 338 27.19 -15.25 -2.04
N SER A 339 27.16 -14.01 -1.54
CA SER A 339 27.63 -13.67 -0.18
C SER A 339 26.86 -14.43 0.90
N GLN A 340 25.56 -14.66 0.72
CA GLN A 340 24.76 -15.49 1.63
C GLN A 340 25.21 -16.96 1.67
N ARG A 341 25.65 -17.54 0.56
CA ARG A 341 26.12 -18.94 0.56
C ARG A 341 27.40 -19.08 1.37
N GLU A 342 28.30 -18.13 1.18
CA GLU A 342 29.58 -18.07 1.90
C GLU A 342 29.37 -17.84 3.40
N GLU A 343 28.57 -16.84 3.76
CA GLU A 343 28.26 -16.55 5.15
C GLU A 343 27.52 -17.71 5.82
N ARG A 344 26.46 -18.25 5.20
CA ARG A 344 25.75 -19.42 5.74
C ARG A 344 26.73 -20.56 6.03
N PHE A 345 27.72 -20.77 5.17
CA PHE A 345 28.76 -21.76 5.46
C PHE A 345 29.62 -21.36 6.67
N TYR A 346 30.21 -20.18 6.68
CA TYR A 346 31.18 -19.79 7.72
C TYR A 346 30.56 -19.46 9.09
N GLU A 347 29.38 -18.88 9.13
CA GLU A 347 28.72 -18.42 10.36
C GLU A 347 27.75 -19.45 10.93
N VAL A 348 27.18 -20.32 10.09
CA VAL A 348 26.16 -21.29 10.51
C VAL A 348 26.69 -22.72 10.49
N VAL A 349 27.32 -23.15 9.38
CA VAL A 349 27.76 -24.55 9.22
C VAL A 349 29.11 -24.82 9.89
N LEU A 350 30.09 -23.94 9.70
CA LEU A 350 31.45 -24.11 10.22
C LEU A 350 31.48 -24.31 11.75
N PRO A 351 30.72 -23.56 12.57
CA PRO A 351 30.68 -23.78 14.02
C PRO A 351 30.17 -25.16 14.44
N LEU A 352 29.42 -25.87 13.58
CA LEU A 352 28.89 -27.20 13.85
C LEU A 352 29.89 -28.32 13.53
N LEU A 353 30.96 -28.02 12.80
CA LEU A 353 32.00 -28.99 12.47
C LEU A 353 32.90 -29.30 13.67
N PRO A 354 33.53 -30.50 13.72
CA PRO A 354 34.58 -30.82 14.67
C PRO A 354 35.72 -29.79 14.69
N GLN A 355 36.31 -29.56 15.86
CA GLN A 355 37.32 -28.51 16.07
C GLN A 355 38.53 -28.62 15.14
N ASP A 356 38.98 -29.84 14.82
CA ASP A 356 40.10 -30.07 13.91
C ASP A 356 39.79 -29.63 12.47
N ALA A 357 38.57 -29.92 12.00
CA ALA A 357 38.08 -29.44 10.71
C ALA A 357 37.94 -27.91 10.69
N ARG A 358 37.37 -27.31 11.75
CA ARG A 358 37.23 -25.85 11.88
C ARG A 358 38.56 -25.12 11.76
N ASN A 359 39.58 -25.62 12.46
CA ASN A 359 40.91 -25.00 12.46
C ASN A 359 41.52 -25.00 11.05
N LYS A 360 41.50 -26.15 10.36
CA LYS A 360 42.02 -26.27 8.99
C LYS A 360 41.26 -25.37 7.99
N ILE A 361 39.93 -25.30 8.12
CA ILE A 361 39.10 -24.44 7.25
C ILE A 361 39.41 -22.95 7.51
N ASN A 362 39.59 -22.54 8.76
CA ASN A 362 39.96 -21.15 9.08
C ASN A 362 41.37 -20.78 8.59
N GLU A 363 42.33 -21.70 8.62
CA GLU A 363 43.65 -21.50 7.99
C GLU A 363 43.53 -21.25 6.48
N ILE A 364 42.68 -22.02 5.78
CA ILE A 364 42.43 -21.84 4.35
C ILE A 364 41.70 -20.51 4.08
N LYS A 365 40.68 -20.17 4.88
CA LYS A 365 39.93 -18.91 4.78
C LYS A 365 40.89 -17.70 4.77
N ASN A 366 41.86 -17.71 5.67
CA ASN A 366 42.83 -16.63 5.87
C ASN A 366 44.07 -16.69 4.94
N SER A 367 44.12 -17.66 4.02
CA SER A 367 45.21 -17.78 3.04
C SER A 367 45.03 -16.84 1.84
N ASN A 368 46.12 -16.66 1.07
CA ASN A 368 46.14 -15.86 -0.17
C ASN A 368 45.71 -16.65 -1.43
N LEU A 369 45.16 -17.86 -1.26
CA LEU A 369 44.65 -18.66 -2.38
C LEU A 369 43.44 -17.99 -3.04
N ASP A 370 43.17 -18.31 -4.30
CA ASP A 370 41.92 -17.88 -4.93
C ASP A 370 40.69 -18.64 -4.36
N GLN A 371 39.49 -18.11 -4.61
CA GLN A 371 38.27 -18.62 -3.99
C GLN A 371 37.94 -20.06 -4.40
N HIS A 372 38.27 -20.47 -5.63
CA HIS A 372 38.04 -21.84 -6.10
C HIS A 372 39.03 -22.80 -5.43
N GLU A 373 40.31 -22.44 -5.38
CA GLU A 373 41.33 -23.22 -4.66
C GLU A 373 41.02 -23.37 -3.17
N LYS A 374 40.52 -22.30 -2.53
CA LYS A 374 40.04 -22.35 -1.14
C LYS A 374 38.92 -23.37 -1.00
N TRP A 375 37.92 -23.31 -1.88
CA TRP A 375 36.76 -24.19 -1.79
C TRP A 375 37.08 -25.66 -2.09
N ASP A 376 37.98 -25.94 -3.03
CA ASP A 376 38.43 -27.31 -3.32
C ASP A 376 39.12 -27.95 -2.09
N LYS A 377 39.94 -27.17 -1.37
CA LYS A 377 40.57 -27.64 -0.14
C LYS A 377 39.57 -27.79 1.00
N ILE A 378 38.65 -26.84 1.15
CA ILE A 378 37.59 -26.91 2.16
C ILE A 378 36.68 -28.12 1.91
N SER A 379 36.25 -28.36 0.67
CA SER A 379 35.39 -29.49 0.32
C SER A 379 36.06 -30.83 0.60
N SER A 380 37.37 -30.96 0.32
CA SER A 380 38.15 -32.15 0.70
C SER A 380 38.16 -32.37 2.22
N ILE A 381 38.34 -31.31 3.02
CA ILE A 381 38.28 -31.40 4.49
C ILE A 381 36.89 -31.80 4.95
N LEU A 382 35.83 -31.25 4.36
CA LEU A 382 34.45 -31.59 4.69
C LEU A 382 34.16 -33.06 4.39
N GLU A 383 34.57 -33.55 3.21
CA GLU A 383 34.41 -34.94 2.79
C GLU A 383 35.14 -35.90 3.73
N ASP A 384 36.41 -35.64 4.02
CA ASP A 384 37.20 -36.43 4.98
C ASP A 384 36.55 -36.43 6.37
N THR A 385 36.11 -35.26 6.83
CA THR A 385 35.48 -35.10 8.14
C THR A 385 34.19 -35.91 8.21
N PHE A 386 33.34 -35.82 7.20
CA PHE A 386 32.07 -36.53 7.12
C PHE A 386 32.26 -38.05 7.00
N ASN A 387 33.24 -38.50 6.20
CA ASN A 387 33.52 -39.93 6.01
C ASN A 387 34.10 -40.61 7.26
N ARG A 388 34.75 -39.86 8.17
CA ARG A 388 35.24 -40.37 9.45
C ARG A 388 34.17 -40.51 10.54
N MET A 389 33.02 -39.85 10.39
CA MET A 389 31.93 -39.92 11.37
C MET A 389 31.25 -41.29 11.35
N THR A 390 30.77 -41.74 12.50
CA THR A 390 29.83 -42.85 12.60
C THR A 390 28.47 -42.48 11.99
N GLU A 391 27.65 -43.46 11.61
CA GLU A 391 26.30 -43.18 11.06
C GLU A 391 25.42 -42.37 12.01
N LYS A 392 25.56 -42.58 13.33
CA LYS A 392 24.84 -41.78 14.33
C LYS A 392 25.32 -40.32 14.36
N GLU A 393 26.63 -40.09 14.29
CA GLU A 393 27.21 -38.75 14.23
C GLU A 393 26.83 -38.03 12.93
N LYS A 394 26.82 -38.75 11.79
CA LYS A 394 26.36 -38.20 10.50
C LYS A 394 24.90 -37.73 10.59
N GLN A 395 24.02 -38.57 11.13
CA GLN A 395 22.61 -38.22 11.30
C GLN A 395 22.43 -37.00 12.22
N GLN A 396 23.16 -36.96 13.34
CA GLN A 396 23.10 -35.83 14.26
C GLN A 396 23.64 -34.54 13.61
N TYR A 397 24.78 -34.61 12.94
CA TYR A 397 25.36 -33.47 12.23
C TYR A 397 24.42 -32.94 11.14
N GLN A 398 23.81 -33.83 10.36
CA GLN A 398 22.84 -33.43 9.35
C GLN A 398 21.62 -32.73 9.96
N GLU A 399 21.10 -33.23 11.08
CA GLU A 399 19.96 -32.61 11.76
C GLU A 399 20.32 -31.25 12.40
N ASP A 400 21.51 -31.14 12.99
CA ASP A 400 22.02 -29.88 13.57
C ASP A 400 22.21 -28.83 12.48
N VAL A 401 22.82 -29.20 11.34
CA VAL A 401 22.97 -28.32 10.18
C VAL A 401 21.61 -27.93 9.62
N ARG A 402 20.68 -28.88 9.47
CA ARG A 402 19.33 -28.61 8.97
C ARG A 402 18.62 -27.57 9.82
N LYS A 403 18.61 -27.72 11.16
CA LYS A 403 17.97 -26.77 12.08
C LYS A 403 18.64 -25.40 12.05
N ALA A 404 19.97 -25.36 12.13
CA ALA A 404 20.71 -24.10 12.15
C ALA A 404 20.53 -23.31 10.84
N VAL A 405 20.56 -24.00 9.70
CA VAL A 405 20.28 -23.40 8.39
C VAL A 405 18.83 -22.92 8.30
N GLU A 406 17.86 -23.71 8.77
CA GLU A 406 16.44 -23.30 8.80
C GLU A 406 16.22 -22.03 9.65
N GLU A 407 16.83 -21.95 10.83
CA GLU A 407 16.79 -20.75 11.67
C GLU A 407 17.45 -19.54 11.01
N TYR A 408 18.61 -19.73 10.36
CA TYR A 408 19.29 -18.68 9.61
C TYR A 408 18.44 -18.19 8.43
N GLU A 409 17.84 -19.09 7.66
CA GLU A 409 17.00 -18.76 6.51
C GLU A 409 15.73 -17.99 6.94
N ILE A 410 15.13 -18.34 8.08
CA ILE A 410 14.02 -17.57 8.67
C ILE A 410 14.46 -16.16 9.04
N LYS A 411 15.58 -16.00 9.75
CA LYS A 411 16.12 -14.67 10.12
C LYS A 411 16.41 -13.84 8.88
N LEU A 412 17.06 -14.44 7.88
CA LEU A 412 17.36 -13.78 6.62
C LEU A 412 16.09 -13.37 5.85
N ALA A 413 15.06 -14.21 5.83
CA ALA A 413 13.78 -13.90 5.22
C ALA A 413 13.09 -12.72 5.92
N GLN A 414 13.09 -12.69 7.25
CA GLN A 414 12.57 -11.57 8.05
C GLN A 414 13.35 -10.27 7.81
N GLU A 415 14.66 -10.34 7.65
CA GLU A 415 15.50 -9.17 7.32
C GLU A 415 15.24 -8.64 5.90
N ARG A 416 14.98 -9.53 4.95
CA ARG A 416 14.58 -9.16 3.57
C ARG A 416 13.18 -8.59 3.52
N GLU A 417 12.30 -9.03 4.41
CA GLU A 417 10.92 -8.56 4.47
C GLU A 417 10.74 -7.47 5.52
N LYS A 418 11.27 -6.30 5.19
CA LYS A 418 11.09 -5.08 5.97
C LYS A 418 10.47 -3.97 5.13
N THR A 419 9.74 -3.10 5.79
CA THR A 419 9.34 -1.81 5.27
C THR A 419 10.32 -0.77 5.77
N VAL A 420 10.90 0.00 4.85
CA VAL A 420 11.68 1.20 5.13
C VAL A 420 10.72 2.39 5.18
N ILE A 421 10.90 3.25 6.18
CA ILE A 421 10.07 4.44 6.41
C ILE A 421 11.00 5.65 6.39
N GLN A 422 10.75 6.60 5.48
CA GLN A 422 11.47 7.88 5.42
C GLN A 422 10.55 8.98 5.95
N LYS A 423 11.03 9.76 6.93
CA LYS A 423 10.31 10.91 7.50
C LYS A 423 10.89 12.21 6.96
N ILE A 424 10.03 13.01 6.35
CA ILE A 424 10.34 14.36 5.83
C ILE A 424 9.45 15.35 6.56
N GLY A 425 10.04 16.30 7.28
CA GLY A 425 9.33 17.41 7.89
C GLY A 425 8.88 18.42 6.84
N ILE A 426 7.68 18.95 7.02
CA ILE A 426 7.08 19.99 6.19
C ILE A 426 6.55 21.13 7.07
N GLU A 427 6.90 22.36 6.72
CA GLU A 427 6.44 23.54 7.45
C GLU A 427 6.38 24.74 6.50
N ASN A 428 5.18 25.28 6.26
CA ASN A 428 4.99 26.48 5.43
C ASN A 428 5.67 26.43 4.04
N GLY A 429 5.72 25.26 3.41
CA GLY A 429 6.40 25.02 2.13
C GLY A 429 7.89 24.68 2.26
N ALA A 430 8.47 24.69 3.46
CA ALA A 430 9.79 24.10 3.69
C ALA A 430 9.71 22.57 3.63
N ILE A 431 10.77 21.94 3.12
CA ILE A 431 10.90 20.49 2.98
C ILE A 431 12.25 20.09 3.58
N GLU A 432 12.24 19.27 4.63
CA GLU A 432 13.43 18.91 5.36
C GLU A 432 13.43 17.42 5.71
N TYR A 433 14.48 16.69 5.31
CA TYR A 433 14.63 15.31 5.73
C TYR A 433 14.87 15.22 7.24
N LYS A 434 14.21 14.28 7.92
CA LYS A 434 14.34 14.11 9.37
C LYS A 434 15.08 12.82 9.73
N THR A 435 14.53 11.67 9.39
CA THR A 435 15.09 10.37 9.81
C THR A 435 14.53 9.21 8.97
N LYS A 436 15.12 8.02 9.18
CA LYS A 436 14.73 6.73 8.60
C LYS A 436 14.40 5.74 9.72
N GLY A 437 13.38 4.93 9.51
CA GLY A 437 13.09 3.73 10.32
C GLY A 437 12.91 2.49 9.47
N GLU A 438 12.94 1.32 10.11
CA GLU A 438 12.63 0.04 9.47
C GLU A 438 11.74 -0.79 10.41
N VAL A 439 10.75 -1.47 9.84
CA VAL A 439 9.89 -2.43 10.56
C VAL A 439 9.74 -3.72 9.76
N PRO A 440 9.66 -4.90 10.41
CA PRO A 440 9.34 -6.14 9.71
C PRO A 440 7.96 -6.14 9.05
N GLY A 441 7.86 -6.84 7.92
CA GLY A 441 6.64 -6.96 7.12
C GLY A 441 6.45 -5.83 6.11
N SER A 442 5.33 -5.91 5.41
CA SER A 442 4.86 -4.96 4.40
C SER A 442 3.55 -4.29 4.84
N LEU A 443 3.41 -3.01 4.52
CA LEU A 443 2.18 -2.25 4.74
C LEU A 443 1.12 -2.62 3.70
N LEU A 444 -0.16 -2.62 4.09
CA LEU A 444 -1.24 -2.82 3.13
C LEU A 444 -1.48 -1.56 2.28
N ASN A 445 -1.72 -0.42 2.92
CA ASN A 445 -1.95 0.86 2.25
C ASN A 445 -1.72 2.04 3.22
N GLN A 446 -2.11 3.25 2.81
CA GLN A 446 -1.98 4.45 3.65
C GLN A 446 -2.67 4.33 5.02
N PHE A 447 -3.81 3.61 5.12
CA PHE A 447 -4.54 3.42 6.37
C PHE A 447 -3.90 2.39 7.32
N SER A 448 -2.80 1.77 6.92
CA SER A 448 -1.93 0.99 7.79
C SER A 448 -0.87 1.83 8.49
N MET A 449 -0.96 3.16 8.38
CA MET A 449 -0.09 4.13 9.01
C MET A 449 -0.90 5.22 9.72
N ASP A 450 -0.34 5.75 10.80
CA ASP A 450 -0.88 6.90 11.52
C ASP A 450 0.20 7.64 12.33
N GLU A 451 0.03 8.96 12.53
CA GLU A 451 0.82 9.78 13.45
C GLU A 451 -0.07 10.25 14.61
N SER A 452 0.31 9.92 15.84
CA SER A 452 -0.39 10.31 17.06
C SER A 452 0.59 10.86 18.09
N GLY A 453 0.51 12.16 18.35
CA GLY A 453 1.51 12.87 19.15
C GLY A 453 2.90 12.75 18.51
N ASP A 454 3.88 12.33 19.30
CA ASP A 454 5.26 12.13 18.83
C ASP A 454 5.52 10.74 18.22
N TYR A 455 4.49 9.89 18.13
CA TYR A 455 4.62 8.51 17.70
C TYR A 455 4.06 8.28 16.29
N PHE A 456 4.79 7.51 15.51
CA PHE A 456 4.33 6.96 14.23
C PHE A 456 3.95 5.49 14.41
N ARG A 457 2.77 5.09 13.96
CA ARG A 457 2.17 3.79 14.24
C ARG A 457 1.90 3.08 12.93
N VAL A 458 2.27 1.80 12.85
CA VAL A 458 2.18 1.02 11.62
C VAL A 458 1.67 -0.39 11.86
N ALA A 459 0.90 -0.92 10.91
CA ALA A 459 0.44 -2.29 10.89
C ALA A 459 0.93 -3.01 9.63
N THR A 460 1.60 -4.15 9.78
CA THR A 460 2.26 -4.85 8.66
C THR A 460 1.87 -6.33 8.58
N THR A 461 1.96 -6.90 7.39
CA THR A 461 1.93 -8.36 7.17
C THR A 461 3.35 -8.85 6.85
N SER A 462 3.82 -9.86 7.57
CA SER A 462 5.01 -10.63 7.21
C SER A 462 4.58 -11.90 6.48
N GLN A 463 5.10 -12.13 5.29
CA GLN A 463 4.84 -13.29 4.45
C GLN A 463 6.12 -13.74 3.73
N PHE A 464 6.64 -14.91 4.12
CA PHE A 464 7.84 -15.48 3.52
C PHE A 464 7.83 -17.01 3.51
N TRP A 465 8.49 -17.56 2.49
CA TRP A 465 8.64 -18.98 2.29
C TRP A 465 9.98 -19.45 2.85
N THR A 466 9.95 -20.58 3.56
CA THR A 466 11.14 -21.36 3.90
C THR A 466 11.09 -22.66 3.10
N GLN A 467 12.16 -23.46 3.16
CA GLN A 467 12.20 -24.76 2.50
C GLN A 467 11.03 -25.69 2.89
N ASN A 468 10.48 -25.54 4.10
CA ASN A 468 9.49 -26.46 4.67
C ASN A 468 8.17 -25.80 5.08
N SER A 469 8.06 -24.46 5.04
CA SER A 469 6.92 -23.74 5.59
C SER A 469 6.62 -22.45 4.81
N ASN A 470 5.34 -22.09 4.76
CA ASN A 470 4.90 -20.74 4.42
C ASN A 470 4.56 -20.03 5.72
N ILE A 471 5.31 -19.00 6.09
CA ILE A 471 5.08 -18.25 7.31
C ILE A 471 4.35 -16.97 6.94
N GLN A 472 3.17 -16.77 7.53
CA GLN A 472 2.38 -15.56 7.36
C GLN A 472 1.78 -15.11 8.69
N TYR A 473 1.94 -13.84 9.03
CA TYR A 473 1.36 -13.25 10.24
C TYR A 473 1.38 -11.72 10.17
N ASN A 474 0.67 -11.09 11.09
CA ASN A 474 0.51 -9.64 11.14
C ASN A 474 1.19 -9.05 12.38
N ASN A 475 1.62 -7.80 12.28
CA ASN A 475 2.32 -7.09 13.33
C ASN A 475 1.82 -5.66 13.45
N VAL A 476 2.01 -5.07 14.61
CA VAL A 476 1.80 -3.65 14.89
C VAL A 476 3.03 -3.10 15.57
N TYR A 477 3.55 -1.98 15.08
CA TYR A 477 4.69 -1.29 15.66
C TYR A 477 4.34 0.16 15.98
N VAL A 478 4.85 0.63 17.10
CA VAL A 478 4.82 2.04 17.51
C VAL A 478 6.25 2.54 17.51
N LEU A 479 6.49 3.60 16.76
CA LEU A 479 7.80 4.18 16.48
C LEU A 479 7.87 5.56 17.13
N ASP A 480 9.00 5.90 17.74
CA ASP A 480 9.25 7.22 18.32
C ASP A 480 9.52 8.30 17.25
N SER A 481 9.86 9.51 17.69
CA SER A 481 10.13 10.64 16.79
C SER A 481 11.31 10.40 15.83
N ASP A 482 12.25 9.55 16.23
CA ASP A 482 13.44 9.14 15.47
C ASP A 482 13.16 7.92 14.57
N LEU A 483 11.92 7.40 14.58
CA LEU A 483 11.49 6.16 13.95
C LEU A 483 12.17 4.89 14.51
N LYS A 484 12.52 4.88 15.79
CA LYS A 484 12.94 3.66 16.50
C LYS A 484 11.71 2.97 17.11
N ILE A 485 11.72 1.63 17.14
CA ILE A 485 10.61 0.85 17.71
C ILE A 485 10.53 1.10 19.22
N ALA A 486 9.49 1.79 19.66
CA ALA A 486 9.15 2.00 21.07
C ALA A 486 8.32 0.83 21.63
N GLY A 487 7.36 0.33 20.84
CA GLY A 487 6.53 -0.82 21.20
C GLY A 487 6.18 -1.68 20.00
N LYS A 488 5.89 -2.94 20.26
CA LYS A 488 5.56 -3.92 19.21
C LYS A 488 4.57 -4.98 19.68
N LEU A 489 3.73 -5.43 18.77
CA LEU A 489 2.82 -6.56 18.92
C LEU A 489 2.95 -7.41 17.66
N GLU A 490 3.58 -8.57 17.76
CA GLU A 490 3.95 -9.40 16.62
C GLU A 490 3.16 -10.71 16.59
N LYS A 491 3.15 -11.37 15.41
CA LYS A 491 2.53 -12.70 15.21
C LYS A 491 1.02 -12.74 15.49
N ILE A 492 0.32 -11.65 15.18
CA ILE A 492 -1.14 -11.56 15.26
C ILE A 492 -1.75 -12.33 14.09
N ALA A 493 -2.77 -13.16 14.38
CA ALA A 493 -3.50 -13.95 13.38
C ALA A 493 -2.56 -14.74 12.45
N GLN A 494 -1.91 -15.78 12.99
CA GLN A 494 -1.03 -16.65 12.22
C GLN A 494 -1.78 -17.29 11.04
N ASP A 495 -1.11 -17.36 9.89
CA ASP A 495 -1.60 -17.75 8.58
C ASP A 495 -2.64 -16.82 7.94
N GLU A 496 -2.83 -15.61 8.48
CA GLU A 496 -3.74 -14.60 7.93
C GLU A 496 -2.97 -13.34 7.53
N ARG A 497 -3.52 -12.54 6.62
CA ARG A 497 -2.96 -11.25 6.22
C ARG A 497 -3.92 -10.12 6.54
N ILE A 498 -3.41 -8.90 6.65
CA ILE A 498 -4.23 -7.70 6.79
C ILE A 498 -5.04 -7.47 5.51
N TYR A 499 -6.34 -7.21 5.68
CA TYR A 499 -7.27 -6.77 4.63
C TYR A 499 -7.72 -5.33 4.81
N SER A 500 -7.81 -4.86 6.06
CA SER A 500 -8.11 -3.46 6.35
C SER A 500 -7.58 -3.06 7.71
N THR A 501 -7.21 -1.80 7.84
CA THR A 501 -6.78 -1.18 9.09
C THR A 501 -7.37 0.21 9.22
N ARG A 502 -7.71 0.61 10.44
CA ARG A 502 -8.08 1.98 10.75
C ARG A 502 -7.63 2.36 12.15
N PHE A 503 -6.83 3.42 12.23
CA PHE A 503 -6.48 4.05 13.50
C PHE A 503 -7.57 5.06 13.90
N ILE A 504 -8.00 5.00 15.17
CA ILE A 504 -8.96 5.93 15.77
C ILE A 504 -8.47 6.25 17.18
N GLY A 505 -7.97 7.46 17.40
CA GLY A 505 -7.38 7.86 18.67
C GLY A 505 -6.30 6.86 19.12
N ASN A 506 -6.44 6.30 20.32
CA ASN A 506 -5.49 5.34 20.90
C ASN A 506 -5.76 3.88 20.51
N ARG A 507 -6.50 3.63 19.43
CA ARG A 507 -6.87 2.27 19.02
C ARG A 507 -6.55 2.02 17.55
N LEU A 508 -6.27 0.77 17.25
CA LEU A 508 -6.22 0.23 15.89
C LEU A 508 -7.29 -0.84 15.73
N TYR A 509 -8.09 -0.69 14.68
CA TYR A 509 -9.03 -1.69 14.22
C TYR A 509 -8.42 -2.39 13.01
N MET A 510 -8.29 -3.71 13.05
CA MET A 510 -7.60 -4.49 12.03
C MET A 510 -8.43 -5.70 11.63
N VAL A 511 -8.65 -5.88 10.33
CA VAL A 511 -9.32 -7.04 9.74
C VAL A 511 -8.27 -7.91 9.08
N THR A 512 -8.32 -9.20 9.38
CA THR A 512 -7.53 -10.25 8.72
C THR A 512 -8.46 -11.29 8.12
N PHE A 513 -7.99 -12.04 7.09
CA PHE A 513 -8.81 -13.13 6.51
C PHE A 513 -8.04 -14.37 6.09
N LYS A 514 -8.65 -15.51 6.41
CA LYS A 514 -8.35 -16.85 5.85
C LYS A 514 -9.63 -17.62 5.52
N ARG A 515 -10.64 -17.63 6.42
CA ARG A 515 -11.97 -18.24 6.21
C ARG A 515 -13.14 -17.57 6.95
N ILE A 516 -12.94 -17.11 8.19
CA ILE A 516 -13.89 -16.36 9.02
C ILE A 516 -13.10 -15.26 9.72
N ASP A 517 -13.58 -14.01 9.67
CA ASP A 517 -12.74 -12.83 9.89
C ASP A 517 -12.92 -12.22 11.26
N PRO A 518 -11.87 -12.20 12.10
CA PRO A 518 -11.85 -11.35 13.27
C PRO A 518 -11.60 -9.88 12.87
N LEU A 519 -12.52 -9.01 13.26
CA LEU A 519 -12.21 -7.60 13.51
C LEU A 519 -11.47 -7.52 14.85
N PHE A 520 -10.15 -7.31 14.82
CA PHE A 520 -9.33 -7.08 16.00
C PHE A 520 -9.45 -5.63 16.48
N VAL A 521 -9.51 -5.46 17.80
CA VAL A 521 -9.36 -4.16 18.48
C VAL A 521 -8.06 -4.18 19.26
N ILE A 522 -7.13 -3.30 18.89
CA ILE A 522 -5.77 -3.22 19.45
C ILE A 522 -5.62 -1.91 20.21
N ASP A 523 -5.19 -2.01 21.46
CA ASP A 523 -4.86 -0.88 22.33
C ASP A 523 -3.47 -0.33 21.99
N LEU A 524 -3.41 0.99 21.85
CA LEU A 524 -2.20 1.77 21.59
C LEU A 524 -2.07 2.92 22.61
N THR A 525 -2.77 2.83 23.75
CA THR A 525 -2.74 3.86 24.80
C THR A 525 -1.36 3.95 25.47
N ASP A 526 -0.71 2.81 25.73
CA ASP A 526 0.70 2.74 26.10
C ASP A 526 1.55 2.43 24.85
N PRO A 527 2.29 3.42 24.31
CA PRO A 527 3.12 3.25 23.12
C PRO A 527 4.13 2.10 23.22
N ASN A 528 4.58 1.74 24.43
CA ASN A 528 5.58 0.70 24.63
C ASN A 528 4.98 -0.70 24.75
N LYS A 529 3.66 -0.79 24.93
CA LYS A 529 2.98 -2.06 25.20
C LYS A 529 1.64 -2.18 24.44
N PRO A 530 1.68 -2.19 23.09
CA PRO A 530 0.49 -2.48 22.30
C PRO A 530 -0.05 -3.89 22.60
N GLN A 531 -1.36 -4.04 22.68
CA GLN A 531 -2.01 -5.31 23.05
C GLN A 531 -3.37 -5.49 22.37
N VAL A 532 -3.76 -6.74 22.13
CA VAL A 532 -5.11 -7.06 21.64
C VAL A 532 -6.10 -6.96 22.80
N LEU A 533 -7.17 -6.18 22.64
CA LEU A 533 -8.25 -6.07 23.61
C LEU A 533 -9.36 -7.09 23.34
N GLY A 534 -9.75 -7.23 22.08
CA GLY A 534 -10.86 -8.09 21.69
C GLY A 534 -10.85 -8.43 20.20
N GLN A 535 -11.69 -9.38 19.83
CA GLN A 535 -11.93 -9.78 18.45
C GLN A 535 -13.41 -10.08 18.24
N LEU A 536 -13.97 -9.64 17.11
CA LEU A 536 -15.31 -10.03 16.66
C LEU A 536 -15.19 -10.85 15.38
N LYS A 537 -15.55 -12.13 15.44
CA LYS A 537 -15.57 -13.00 14.25
C LYS A 537 -16.89 -12.85 13.50
N ILE A 538 -16.81 -12.45 12.24
CA ILE A 538 -17.95 -12.35 11.33
C ILE A 538 -17.68 -13.13 10.03
N PRO A 539 -18.73 -13.67 9.37
CA PRO A 539 -18.59 -14.13 7.99
C PRO A 539 -18.14 -12.97 7.10
N GLY A 540 -17.23 -13.23 6.15
CA GLY A 540 -16.71 -12.23 5.23
C GLY A 540 -15.87 -11.12 5.88
N PHE A 541 -15.17 -10.35 5.03
CA PHE A 541 -14.19 -9.34 5.46
C PHE A 541 -14.64 -7.95 5.06
N SER A 542 -14.16 -6.94 5.80
CA SER A 542 -14.16 -5.55 5.36
C SER A 542 -12.84 -5.23 4.67
N ASP A 543 -12.90 -4.71 3.44
CA ASP A 543 -11.74 -4.16 2.73
C ASP A 543 -11.49 -2.70 3.15
N TYR A 544 -12.56 -2.00 3.51
CA TYR A 544 -12.51 -0.60 3.94
C TYR A 544 -13.25 -0.39 5.26
N LEU A 545 -12.60 0.30 6.19
CA LEU A 545 -13.15 0.69 7.49
C LEU A 545 -13.22 2.22 7.59
N HIS A 546 -14.39 2.73 7.96
CA HIS A 546 -14.64 4.15 8.16
C HIS A 546 -15.20 4.43 9.57
N PRO A 547 -14.61 5.37 10.34
CA PRO A 547 -15.17 5.77 11.62
C PRO A 547 -16.55 6.44 11.44
N TYR A 548 -17.58 5.94 12.11
CA TYR A 548 -18.85 6.66 12.28
C TYR A 548 -18.72 7.68 13.44
N ASP A 549 -18.02 7.28 14.50
CA ASP A 549 -17.49 8.11 15.58
C ASP A 549 -16.41 7.35 16.37
N GLU A 550 -16.09 7.81 17.58
CA GLU A 550 -15.11 7.20 18.47
C GLU A 550 -15.46 5.76 18.90
N ASN A 551 -16.74 5.38 18.84
CA ASN A 551 -17.24 4.10 19.34
C ASN A 551 -17.96 3.26 18.27
N HIS A 552 -18.03 3.73 17.03
CA HIS A 552 -18.74 3.02 15.96
C HIS A 552 -17.98 3.06 14.64
N ILE A 553 -18.02 1.96 13.90
CA ILE A 553 -17.27 1.78 12.64
C ILE A 553 -18.19 1.24 11.56
N ILE A 554 -18.08 1.80 10.37
CA ILE A 554 -18.69 1.29 9.14
C ILE A 554 -17.64 0.46 8.41
N GLY A 555 -17.95 -0.81 8.12
CA GLY A 555 -17.17 -1.66 7.23
C GLY A 555 -17.81 -1.76 5.86
N VAL A 556 -17.02 -1.69 4.80
CA VAL A 556 -17.42 -2.03 3.42
C VAL A 556 -16.52 -3.16 2.95
N GLY A 557 -17.13 -4.23 2.44
CA GLY A 557 -16.40 -5.45 2.16
C GLY A 557 -17.19 -6.46 1.34
N LYS A 558 -16.86 -7.73 1.50
CA LYS A 558 -17.52 -8.85 0.82
C LYS A 558 -18.17 -9.79 1.82
N GLU A 559 -19.38 -10.24 1.50
CA GLU A 559 -19.98 -11.36 2.21
C GLU A 559 -19.39 -12.68 1.71
N THR A 560 -19.32 -13.68 2.59
CA THR A 560 -18.86 -15.02 2.24
C THR A 560 -19.82 -16.11 2.72
N ALA A 561 -19.71 -17.30 2.14
CA ALA A 561 -20.32 -18.50 2.69
C ALA A 561 -19.43 -19.72 2.46
N GLU A 562 -19.55 -20.69 3.36
CA GLU A 562 -18.97 -22.01 3.15
C GLU A 562 -19.62 -22.68 1.93
N ASN A 563 -18.79 -23.19 1.03
CA ASN A 563 -19.21 -23.93 -0.14
C ASN A 563 -19.32 -25.43 0.17
N GLU A 564 -19.94 -26.18 -0.73
CA GLU A 564 -20.19 -27.63 -0.57
C GLU A 564 -18.91 -28.47 -0.43
N TRP A 565 -17.73 -27.90 -0.75
CA TRP A 565 -16.43 -28.55 -0.68
C TRP A 565 -15.60 -28.12 0.55
N GLY A 566 -16.21 -27.41 1.52
CA GLY A 566 -15.54 -26.92 2.74
C GLY A 566 -14.59 -25.72 2.51
N GLY A 567 -14.68 -25.07 1.36
CA GLY A 567 -14.00 -23.82 1.03
C GLY A 567 -14.91 -22.60 1.24
N VAL A 568 -14.37 -21.40 1.02
CA VAL A 568 -15.13 -20.15 1.17
C VAL A 568 -15.47 -19.57 -0.20
N SER A 569 -16.73 -19.22 -0.40
CA SER A 569 -17.25 -18.56 -1.60
C SER A 569 -17.54 -17.09 -1.32
N ILE A 570 -17.09 -16.21 -2.21
CA ILE A 570 -17.37 -14.77 -2.14
C ILE A 570 -18.74 -14.51 -2.76
N LYS A 571 -19.60 -13.77 -2.04
CA LYS A 571 -20.92 -13.34 -2.49
C LYS A 571 -20.89 -11.89 -2.98
N GLY A 572 -21.86 -11.09 -2.56
CA GLY A 572 -21.99 -9.70 -2.93
C GLY A 572 -21.15 -8.76 -2.06
N VAL A 573 -21.35 -7.46 -2.29
CA VAL A 573 -20.80 -6.41 -1.42
C VAL A 573 -21.60 -6.41 -0.12
N LYS A 574 -20.92 -6.15 0.99
CA LYS A 574 -21.53 -6.00 2.31
C LYS A 574 -21.15 -4.66 2.91
N VAL A 575 -22.14 -3.97 3.48
CA VAL A 575 -21.92 -2.83 4.36
C VAL A 575 -22.31 -3.25 5.78
N SER A 576 -21.48 -2.98 6.77
CA SER A 576 -21.70 -3.37 8.16
C SER A 576 -21.48 -2.19 9.10
N LEU A 577 -22.26 -2.13 10.18
CA LEU A 577 -22.10 -1.14 11.25
C LEU A 577 -21.72 -1.89 12.54
N PHE A 578 -20.64 -1.46 13.18
CA PHE A 578 -20.10 -2.08 14.38
C PHE A 578 -20.17 -1.11 15.57
N ASP A 579 -20.54 -1.63 16.74
CA ASP A 579 -20.36 -1.01 18.04
C ASP A 579 -19.06 -1.54 18.66
N VAL A 580 -18.16 -0.63 18.98
CA VAL A 580 -16.85 -0.89 19.59
C VAL A 580 -16.68 -0.12 20.90
N SER A 581 -17.78 0.29 21.54
CA SER A 581 -17.79 0.94 22.86
C SER A 581 -17.25 0.01 23.96
N ASP A 582 -17.67 -1.26 23.98
CA ASP A 582 -17.01 -2.35 24.72
C ASP A 582 -15.98 -3.05 23.82
N VAL A 583 -14.74 -2.59 23.92
CA VAL A 583 -13.58 -3.08 23.16
C VAL A 583 -13.28 -4.57 23.36
N ASN A 584 -13.69 -5.15 24.48
CA ASN A 584 -13.48 -6.58 24.73
C ASN A 584 -14.57 -7.43 24.05
N ASN A 585 -15.74 -6.83 23.76
CA ASN A 585 -16.88 -7.48 23.14
C ASN A 585 -17.47 -6.61 22.02
N PRO A 586 -16.72 -6.34 20.92
CA PRO A 586 -17.25 -5.62 19.78
C PRO A 586 -18.47 -6.35 19.19
N LYS A 587 -19.47 -5.59 18.70
CA LYS A 587 -20.73 -6.14 18.17
C LYS A 587 -21.04 -5.59 16.80
N GLN A 588 -21.60 -6.42 15.93
CA GLN A 588 -22.21 -5.97 14.68
C GLN A 588 -23.65 -5.51 14.99
N ILE A 589 -23.95 -4.23 14.78
CA ILE A 589 -25.27 -3.64 14.96
C ILE A 589 -26.19 -4.07 13.81
N ASP A 590 -25.75 -3.86 12.58
CA ASP A 590 -26.54 -4.10 11.39
C ASP A 590 -25.64 -4.41 10.18
N THR A 591 -26.23 -5.04 9.16
CA THR A 591 -25.57 -5.36 7.90
C THR A 591 -26.53 -5.22 6.72
N TYR A 592 -26.01 -4.76 5.59
CA TYR A 592 -26.73 -4.70 4.33
C TYR A 592 -25.92 -5.39 3.23
N GLU A 593 -26.44 -6.49 2.69
CA GLU A 593 -25.84 -7.24 1.58
C GLU A 593 -26.38 -6.72 0.24
N ILE A 594 -25.49 -6.53 -0.73
CA ILE A 594 -25.79 -5.99 -2.05
C ILE A 594 -25.37 -6.99 -3.13
N GLY A 595 -26.35 -7.41 -3.94
CA GLY A 595 -26.14 -8.25 -5.10
C GLY A 595 -25.64 -9.67 -4.80
N LYS A 596 -25.07 -10.30 -5.83
CA LYS A 596 -24.56 -11.69 -5.81
C LYS A 596 -23.05 -11.75 -6.01
N ALA A 597 -22.49 -12.96 -6.06
CA ALA A 597 -21.11 -13.21 -6.50
C ALA A 597 -20.79 -12.41 -7.78
N GLY A 598 -19.68 -11.67 -7.75
CA GLY A 598 -19.27 -10.76 -8.82
C GLY A 598 -19.75 -9.30 -8.66
N THR A 599 -20.57 -9.00 -7.64
CA THR A 599 -20.91 -7.60 -7.28
C THR A 599 -19.67 -6.90 -6.74
N ASP A 600 -19.43 -5.66 -7.16
CA ASP A 600 -18.24 -4.89 -6.79
C ASP A 600 -18.55 -3.42 -6.50
N SER A 601 -17.59 -2.72 -5.87
CA SER A 601 -17.69 -1.30 -5.52
C SER A 601 -16.31 -0.67 -5.50
N GLU A 602 -16.17 0.56 -6.03
CA GLU A 602 -14.93 1.32 -5.91
C GLU A 602 -14.60 1.68 -4.45
N ALA A 603 -15.61 1.78 -3.58
CA ALA A 603 -15.42 2.06 -2.15
C ALA A 603 -14.67 0.96 -1.39
N LEU A 604 -14.44 -0.21 -2.01
CA LEU A 604 -13.60 -1.27 -1.45
C LEU A 604 -12.10 -0.96 -1.55
N ARG A 605 -11.70 -0.12 -2.50
CA ARG A 605 -10.29 0.14 -2.84
C ARG A 605 -9.92 1.62 -2.85
N ASP A 606 -10.89 2.50 -3.04
CA ASP A 606 -10.70 3.95 -3.01
C ASP A 606 -11.63 4.59 -1.98
N HIS A 607 -11.06 5.17 -0.93
CA HIS A 607 -11.80 5.82 0.15
C HIS A 607 -12.50 7.11 -0.30
N LYS A 608 -12.10 7.69 -1.44
CA LYS A 608 -12.77 8.87 -2.03
C LYS A 608 -14.12 8.51 -2.66
N ALA A 609 -14.31 7.25 -3.04
CA ALA A 609 -15.58 6.73 -3.53
C ALA A 609 -16.61 6.50 -2.42
N PHE A 610 -16.24 6.70 -1.14
CA PHE A 610 -17.12 6.55 0.01
C PHE A 610 -17.57 7.91 0.54
N LEU A 611 -18.86 8.22 0.44
CA LEU A 611 -19.44 9.45 0.98
C LEU A 611 -20.23 9.16 2.25
N PHE A 612 -19.83 9.76 3.37
CA PHE A 612 -20.55 9.71 4.63
C PHE A 612 -20.74 11.10 5.23
N ASP A 613 -21.99 11.43 5.56
CA ASP A 613 -22.36 12.66 6.26
C ASP A 613 -23.22 12.30 7.47
N LYS A 614 -22.60 12.32 8.65
CA LYS A 614 -23.25 11.99 9.91
C LYS A 614 -24.42 12.92 10.23
N LYS A 615 -24.31 14.22 9.94
CA LYS A 615 -25.37 15.19 10.27
C LYS A 615 -26.63 14.95 9.46
N LYS A 616 -26.48 14.46 8.23
CA LYS A 616 -27.58 14.12 7.32
C LYS A 616 -28.01 12.66 7.41
N ASN A 617 -27.38 11.87 8.28
CA ASN A 617 -27.53 10.41 8.32
C ASN A 617 -27.39 9.80 6.93
N LEU A 618 -26.41 10.24 6.13
CA LEU A 618 -26.30 9.89 4.72
C LEU A 618 -25.05 9.06 4.47
N LEU A 619 -25.22 7.93 3.79
CA LEU A 619 -24.14 7.12 3.25
C LEU A 619 -24.40 6.87 1.77
N VAL A 620 -23.42 7.13 0.92
CA VAL A 620 -23.49 6.85 -0.52
C VAL A 620 -22.25 6.07 -0.95
N ILE A 621 -22.48 4.96 -1.65
CA ILE A 621 -21.43 4.14 -2.26
C ILE A 621 -21.76 3.78 -3.71
N PRO A 622 -20.80 3.86 -4.64
CA PRO A 622 -20.98 3.37 -6.00
C PRO A 622 -20.94 1.84 -6.00
N VAL A 623 -21.83 1.20 -6.75
CA VAL A 623 -21.93 -0.26 -6.80
C VAL A 623 -22.18 -0.73 -8.24
N ARG A 624 -21.40 -1.75 -8.64
CA ARG A 624 -21.69 -2.62 -9.78
C ARG A 624 -22.36 -3.89 -9.25
N GLU A 625 -23.69 -3.89 -9.23
CA GLU A 625 -24.51 -4.94 -8.64
C GLU A 625 -24.82 -6.05 -9.66
N VAL A 626 -24.43 -7.29 -9.36
CA VAL A 626 -24.90 -8.47 -10.11
C VAL A 626 -26.28 -8.86 -9.59
N THR A 627 -27.31 -8.69 -10.43
CA THR A 627 -28.72 -8.89 -10.05
C THR A 627 -29.30 -10.23 -10.55
N GLY A 628 -28.88 -10.69 -11.73
CA GLY A 628 -29.41 -11.87 -12.41
C GLY A 628 -28.49 -13.10 -12.41
N LYS A 629 -29.00 -14.23 -12.93
CA LYS A 629 -28.21 -15.45 -13.15
C LYS A 629 -27.45 -15.36 -14.47
N GLU A 630 -26.38 -16.13 -14.55
CA GLU A 630 -25.59 -16.34 -15.76
C GLU A 630 -26.46 -16.89 -16.90
N GLN A 631 -26.64 -16.12 -17.97
CA GLN A 631 -27.23 -16.62 -19.21
C GLN A 631 -26.12 -17.12 -20.14
N TYR A 632 -26.22 -18.37 -20.60
CA TYR A 632 -25.25 -18.92 -21.54
C TYR A 632 -25.53 -18.40 -22.95
N ASP A 633 -24.60 -17.64 -23.50
CA ASP A 633 -24.55 -17.25 -24.90
C ASP A 633 -23.54 -18.11 -25.67
N SER A 634 -23.91 -18.56 -26.86
CA SER A 634 -23.10 -19.47 -27.67
C SER A 634 -21.85 -18.84 -28.30
N ARG A 635 -21.79 -17.51 -28.41
CA ARG A 635 -20.62 -16.75 -28.89
C ARG A 635 -19.70 -16.29 -27.76
N TYR A 636 -20.23 -16.08 -26.56
CA TYR A 636 -19.50 -15.36 -25.53
C TYR A 636 -19.49 -16.00 -24.13
N GLY A 637 -20.17 -17.14 -23.95
CA GLY A 637 -20.20 -17.88 -22.69
C GLY A 637 -21.23 -17.33 -21.70
N TYR A 638 -20.98 -17.52 -20.41
CA TYR A 638 -21.89 -17.14 -19.32
C TYR A 638 -21.90 -15.62 -19.08
N MET A 639 -23.09 -15.00 -19.14
CA MET A 639 -23.29 -13.55 -19.03
C MET A 639 -24.05 -13.17 -17.75
N GLN A 640 -23.53 -12.20 -17.00
CA GLN A 640 -24.17 -11.68 -15.79
C GLN A 640 -25.01 -10.44 -16.10
N LYS A 641 -26.21 -10.35 -15.51
CA LYS A 641 -27.02 -9.12 -15.54
C LYS A 641 -26.55 -8.16 -14.45
N VAL A 642 -26.12 -6.96 -14.85
CA VAL A 642 -25.46 -6.00 -13.97
C VAL A 642 -26.22 -4.67 -13.94
N TRP A 643 -26.37 -4.11 -12.74
CA TRP A 643 -26.80 -2.73 -12.51
C TRP A 643 -25.58 -1.91 -12.04
N GLN A 644 -25.47 -0.66 -12.48
CA GLN A 644 -24.38 0.23 -12.09
C GLN A 644 -24.96 1.56 -11.62
N GLY A 645 -24.47 2.07 -10.48
CA GLY A 645 -24.90 3.35 -9.96
C GLY A 645 -24.56 3.53 -8.49
N ALA A 646 -25.09 4.57 -7.87
CA ALA A 646 -24.90 4.89 -6.47
C ALA A 646 -26.05 4.34 -5.61
N TYR A 647 -25.71 3.65 -4.54
CA TYR A 647 -26.63 3.29 -3.46
C TYR A 647 -26.65 4.39 -2.42
N VAL A 648 -27.85 4.85 -2.05
CA VAL A 648 -28.04 5.92 -1.07
C VAL A 648 -28.75 5.36 0.15
N PHE A 649 -28.10 5.40 1.30
CA PHE A 649 -28.61 4.93 2.58
C PHE A 649 -28.87 6.09 3.54
N ASP A 650 -29.95 5.97 4.31
CA ASP A 650 -30.04 6.55 5.64
C ASP A 650 -29.27 5.66 6.61
N ILE A 651 -28.35 6.22 7.40
CA ILE A 651 -27.58 5.47 8.39
C ILE A 651 -27.66 6.13 9.76
N THR A 652 -28.06 5.34 10.77
CA THR A 652 -28.09 5.74 12.18
C THR A 652 -27.48 4.64 13.03
N LEU A 653 -27.35 4.86 14.33
CA LEU A 653 -26.94 3.80 15.27
C LEU A 653 -27.96 2.64 15.39
N ASN A 654 -29.13 2.74 14.75
CA ASN A 654 -30.09 1.64 14.62
C ASN A 654 -29.88 0.80 13.35
N GLY A 655 -28.95 1.17 12.46
CA GLY A 655 -28.64 0.44 11.23
C GLY A 655 -28.84 1.24 9.94
N PHE A 656 -28.90 0.51 8.83
CA PHE A 656 -29.00 1.02 7.46
C PHE A 656 -30.43 0.94 6.93
N LYS A 657 -30.87 2.01 6.27
CA LYS A 657 -32.13 2.04 5.51
C LYS A 657 -31.89 2.58 4.11
N LEU A 658 -32.07 1.75 3.10
CA LEU A 658 -31.95 2.19 1.69
C LEU A 658 -32.98 3.29 1.40
N LYS A 659 -32.50 4.48 1.01
CA LYS A 659 -33.32 5.60 0.55
C LYS A 659 -33.63 5.48 -0.94
N GLY A 660 -32.68 4.98 -1.73
CA GLY A 660 -32.84 4.80 -3.16
C GLY A 660 -31.54 4.42 -3.86
N LYS A 661 -31.64 4.23 -5.18
CA LYS A 661 -30.52 4.00 -6.08
C LYS A 661 -30.53 5.05 -7.19
N ILE A 662 -29.37 5.53 -7.60
CA ILE A 662 -29.20 6.53 -8.67
C ILE A 662 -28.30 5.90 -9.74
N SER A 663 -28.72 5.95 -11.00
CA SER A 663 -27.99 5.37 -12.14
C SER A 663 -27.85 6.43 -13.23
N HIS A 664 -26.71 6.45 -13.90
CA HIS A 664 -26.52 7.21 -15.14
C HIS A 664 -27.07 6.48 -16.38
N PHE A 665 -27.54 5.25 -16.21
CA PHE A 665 -28.18 4.43 -17.23
C PHE A 665 -29.69 4.30 -17.00
N ASP A 666 -30.44 4.31 -18.10
CA ASP A 666 -31.90 4.16 -18.10
C ASP A 666 -32.36 2.71 -17.83
N ASP A 667 -31.50 1.70 -18.06
CA ASP A 667 -31.78 0.27 -17.81
C ASP A 667 -30.50 -0.50 -17.41
N PHE A 668 -30.59 -1.82 -17.21
CA PHE A 668 -29.45 -2.72 -17.02
C PHE A 668 -28.61 -2.83 -18.30
N GLU A 669 -27.29 -2.77 -18.18
CA GLU A 669 -26.43 -3.13 -19.31
C GLU A 669 -26.38 -4.66 -19.46
N GLU A 670 -26.85 -5.15 -20.59
CA GLU A 670 -26.49 -6.47 -21.12
C GLU A 670 -25.11 -6.36 -21.82
N GLN A 671 -24.05 -5.97 -21.10
CA GLN A 671 -22.74 -5.79 -21.73
C GLN A 671 -21.54 -6.53 -21.12
N TYR A 672 -20.72 -6.91 -22.09
CA TYR A 672 -19.53 -7.72 -22.15
C TYR A 672 -18.35 -7.09 -21.39
N TYR A 673 -17.78 -7.83 -20.45
CA TYR A 673 -16.42 -7.61 -19.92
C TYR A 673 -16.08 -6.19 -19.43
N TYR A 674 -16.71 -5.72 -18.34
CA TYR A 674 -16.14 -4.62 -17.56
C TYR A 674 -15.57 -5.12 -16.24
N TRP A 675 -14.24 -5.11 -16.15
CA TRP A 675 -13.50 -5.09 -14.89
C TRP A 675 -13.48 -3.62 -14.41
N GLY A 676 -14.54 -3.18 -13.74
CA GLY A 676 -14.68 -1.81 -13.22
C GLY A 676 -16.15 -1.36 -13.14
N SER A 677 -16.41 -0.24 -12.45
CA SER A 677 -17.74 0.36 -12.33
C SER A 677 -17.83 1.73 -13.02
N PRO A 678 -17.50 1.85 -14.32
CA PRO A 678 -17.30 3.15 -14.97
C PRO A 678 -18.55 4.03 -15.00
N GLY A 679 -19.77 3.48 -14.91
CA GLY A 679 -20.98 4.28 -14.79
C GLY A 679 -21.58 4.31 -13.38
N ALA A 680 -20.86 3.78 -12.38
CA ALA A 680 -21.21 3.94 -10.97
C ALA A 680 -20.52 5.17 -10.34
N VAL A 681 -19.48 5.73 -10.98
CA VAL A 681 -18.65 6.85 -10.50
C VAL A 681 -18.87 8.10 -11.33
#